data_AF-A0A1S3QUZ3-F1
#
_entry.id   AF-A0A1S3QUZ3-F1
#
_cell.length_a   1.000
_cell.length_b   1.000
_cell.length_c   1.000
_cell.angle_alpha   90.00
_cell.angle_beta   90.00
_cell.angle_gamma   90.00
#
_symmetry.space_group_name_H-M   'P 1'
#
loop_
_entity.id
_entity.type
_entity.pdbx_description
1 polymer ?
#
loop_
_entity_poly.entity_id
_entity_poly.type
_entity_poly.pdbx_seq_one_letter_code
_entity_poly.pdbx_strand_id
1 'polypeptide(L)'
;MVRITLVKDSPEMVRITLVKDSPEMVRITLVKHSPEMVRITLVKDSPEMVRITLVKDSPEMVLDVYASVSCVELLEPHALDSDAQCQDWLKQVKRLKGSMELVCSQRSLKQYGERSRELFDYICNHWNRICIVFLFVEHMLIGFESEERELKSLVLDHTRTIGKILAKNSDVKSEEPFAAIITVLKTCKQKASDLICKFGFQCRVCMGEPQDPVDLPCHHMFCLTCVRGCLNTGQMYCPTCKHELPDDFEVKVTEDIRACITLNAQFRQSCNAFFIDLVTTVCFKDNIPPSKGVILHLLSFLMVETEPIPLIRAQSQIHTKDFSPFDESMDKNPVVRSVILKLLLKYTFDDVKEYLQQYLTLIEESNILEDKNELYALYINCLEDSMFDRKPHECQKPADQQAYLQNETEFLRHFLDFVTTSAETVTIEYLQQIARVRLCLDMAAHLLHSIQSGECENPQDVVEEFLCAVRSLCKESKNDWYRVYLIRNVSSQHGVEYVQRMLKDTEKYRWLFPEELQQQNEDVGQMDQYLVYGDDYQDIREAVAKAVLEDSVQEIEDTCQRCTAPARRRTLYVLLSLFREVTSLYRAANTGLHPTPKQCKALEDFIEGSRYLNCREVRDFAKELVHNRMGGLSVLADRSSVEHTLIELVVHMSAVLLTGTEGLLTPLQQLGLSPNNMLSAFLPTMPEDMLAVAQRLITQSEVDYGLSWYSCPNGHPCVVDKCGQPTHKAQCLECRVEIGGENHVPLTGFQKMELQQGDLTRTGHILGDPQRRDNPDTLDTKNMSLTPFILVRLLTHLGMLRGASEQPQPPEGKEALPCLLHDCSGVRGPC
;
A
#
# COMPACT_ATOMS: atom_id res chain seq x y z
N MET A 1 -9.74 -31.71 31.93
CA MET A 1 -9.39 -32.40 33.20
C MET A 1 -7.90 -32.33 33.43
N VAL A 2 -7.44 -31.67 34.50
CA VAL A 2 -6.01 -31.63 34.88
C VAL A 2 -5.73 -32.74 35.89
N ARG A 3 -4.88 -33.70 35.55
CA ARG A 3 -4.48 -34.80 36.44
C ARG A 3 -2.99 -34.68 36.76
N ILE A 4 -2.70 -34.26 38.00
CA ILE A 4 -1.33 -34.18 38.52
C ILE A 4 -1.05 -35.46 39.30
N THR A 5 -0.01 -36.19 38.89
CA THR A 5 0.46 -37.39 39.62
C THR A 5 1.79 -37.05 40.26
N LEU A 6 1.79 -36.94 41.60
CA LEU A 6 2.98 -36.68 42.41
C LEU A 6 3.54 -38.01 42.91
N VAL A 7 4.77 -38.36 42.50
CA VAL A 7 5.43 -39.58 42.94
C VAL A 7 6.58 -39.20 43.88
N LYS A 8 6.25 -39.03 45.17
CA LYS A 8 7.12 -38.86 46.35
C LYS A 8 7.96 -37.56 46.42
N ASP A 9 7.88 -36.90 47.58
CA ASP A 9 8.50 -35.61 47.96
C ASP A 9 8.20 -34.44 47.00
N SER A 10 7.22 -33.62 47.39
CA SER A 10 6.61 -32.54 46.61
C SER A 10 7.38 -31.21 46.67
N PRO A 11 7.39 -30.40 45.58
CA PRO A 11 7.90 -29.03 45.60
C PRO A 11 7.03 -28.10 46.45
N GLU A 12 7.59 -27.00 46.96
CA GLU A 12 6.86 -26.03 47.83
C GLU A 12 5.74 -25.30 47.08
N MET A 13 5.92 -25.04 45.78
CA MET A 13 4.88 -24.42 44.94
C MET A 13 4.88 -24.98 43.51
N VAL A 14 3.74 -25.52 43.08
CA VAL A 14 3.44 -25.81 41.66
C VAL A 14 2.43 -24.78 41.16
N ARG A 15 2.83 -23.94 40.20
CA ARG A 15 1.96 -22.93 39.60
C ARG A 15 1.72 -23.28 38.13
N ILE A 16 0.51 -23.73 37.83
CA ILE A 16 0.07 -23.99 36.47
C ILE A 16 -0.77 -22.78 36.05
N THR A 17 -0.29 -22.03 35.08
CA THR A 17 -1.04 -20.91 34.50
C THR A 17 -1.63 -21.38 33.19
N LEU A 18 -2.95 -21.60 33.18
CA LEU A 18 -3.73 -21.88 31.98
C LEU A 18 -4.26 -20.56 31.44
N VAL A 19 -3.75 -20.13 30.29
CA VAL A 19 -4.22 -18.88 29.66
C VAL A 19 -5.25 -19.23 28.60
N LYS A 20 -6.54 -19.20 29.00
CA LYS A 20 -7.80 -19.27 28.21
C LYS A 20 -7.91 -20.39 27.14
N ASP A 21 -8.99 -21.17 27.22
CA ASP A 21 -9.33 -22.37 26.42
C ASP A 21 -8.34 -23.55 26.58
N SER A 22 -8.74 -24.55 27.37
CA SER A 22 -7.88 -25.63 27.89
C SER A 22 -8.09 -26.98 27.20
N PRO A 23 -7.07 -27.86 27.13
CA PRO A 23 -7.21 -29.22 26.61
C PRO A 23 -8.19 -30.08 27.42
N GLU A 24 -8.88 -31.03 26.77
CA GLU A 24 -9.78 -31.97 27.45
C GLU A 24 -9.05 -32.78 28.55
N MET A 25 -7.77 -33.12 28.36
CA MET A 25 -6.94 -33.74 29.40
C MET A 25 -5.49 -33.19 29.43
N VAL A 26 -5.08 -32.67 30.58
CA VAL A 26 -3.67 -32.32 30.88
C VAL A 26 -3.14 -33.28 31.93
N ARG A 27 -2.10 -34.06 31.61
CA ARG A 27 -1.49 -35.00 32.56
C ARG A 27 -0.05 -34.59 32.83
N ILE A 28 0.22 -34.22 34.08
CA ILE A 28 1.55 -33.84 34.56
C ILE A 28 2.01 -34.89 35.55
N THR A 29 3.13 -35.55 35.25
CA THR A 29 3.76 -36.52 36.15
C THR A 29 5.06 -35.92 36.67
N LEU A 30 5.12 -35.67 37.99
CA LEU A 30 6.33 -35.22 38.68
C LEU A 30 6.99 -36.43 39.35
N VAL A 31 8.19 -36.78 38.90
CA VAL A 31 8.94 -37.92 39.40
C VAL A 31 10.12 -37.44 40.24
N LYS A 32 9.97 -37.55 41.58
CA LYS A 32 11.00 -37.50 42.64
C LYS A 32 12.04 -36.35 42.58
N HIS A 33 12.01 -35.47 43.60
CA HIS A 33 12.94 -34.34 43.82
C HIS A 33 12.93 -33.30 42.67
N SER A 34 11.78 -32.65 42.54
CA SER A 34 11.56 -31.49 41.64
C SER A 34 12.11 -30.18 42.28
N PRO A 35 12.46 -29.14 41.51
CA PRO A 35 12.91 -27.85 42.06
C PRO A 35 11.83 -27.17 42.93
N GLU A 36 12.23 -26.29 43.86
CA GLU A 36 11.35 -25.63 44.86
C GLU A 36 10.11 -24.96 44.25
N MET A 37 10.23 -24.41 43.03
CA MET A 37 9.10 -23.86 42.27
C MET A 37 9.07 -24.45 40.84
N VAL A 38 7.91 -25.00 40.45
CA VAL A 38 7.64 -25.42 39.06
C VAL A 38 6.54 -24.53 38.49
N ARG A 39 6.87 -23.76 37.43
CA ARG A 39 5.90 -22.93 36.69
C ARG A 39 5.72 -23.48 35.27
N ILE A 40 4.50 -23.87 34.94
CA ILE A 40 4.13 -24.32 33.59
C ILE A 40 3.09 -23.34 33.05
N THR A 41 3.44 -22.65 31.97
CA THR A 41 2.53 -21.76 31.25
C THR A 41 2.16 -22.43 29.94
N LEU A 42 0.92 -22.92 29.85
CA LEU A 42 0.36 -23.40 28.59
C LEU A 42 -0.40 -22.23 27.97
N VAL A 43 0.08 -21.78 26.81
CA VAL A 43 -0.53 -20.69 26.05
C VAL A 43 -1.33 -21.31 24.92
N LYS A 44 -2.64 -21.04 24.92
CA LYS A 44 -3.66 -21.15 23.85
C LYS A 44 -3.53 -22.30 22.82
N ASP A 45 -4.60 -23.08 22.67
CA ASP A 45 -4.83 -24.05 21.56
C ASP A 45 -3.85 -25.24 21.46
N SER A 46 -3.49 -25.84 22.59
CA SER A 46 -2.72 -27.09 22.66
C SER A 46 -3.55 -28.32 22.23
N PRO A 47 -2.95 -29.44 21.78
CA PRO A 47 -3.67 -30.64 21.33
C PRO A 47 -4.55 -31.27 22.42
N GLU A 48 -5.55 -32.08 22.03
CA GLU A 48 -6.57 -32.71 22.90
C GLU A 48 -6.01 -33.40 24.15
N MET A 49 -4.77 -33.91 24.07
CA MET A 49 -4.03 -34.47 25.20
C MET A 49 -2.58 -33.97 25.22
N VAL A 50 -2.19 -33.28 26.31
CA VAL A 50 -0.79 -32.90 26.59
C VAL A 50 -0.25 -33.76 27.74
N ARG A 51 0.80 -34.54 27.48
CA ARG A 51 1.54 -35.30 28.50
C ARG A 51 2.91 -34.68 28.73
N ILE A 52 3.15 -34.20 29.95
CA ILE A 52 4.45 -33.66 30.37
C ILE A 52 5.00 -34.57 31.48
N THR A 53 6.15 -35.19 31.22
CA THR A 53 6.87 -36.01 32.21
C THR A 53 8.13 -35.26 32.63
N LEU A 54 8.16 -34.78 33.87
CA LEU A 54 9.34 -34.11 34.43
C LEU A 54 10.18 -35.15 35.18
N VAL A 55 11.40 -35.39 34.69
CA VAL A 55 12.40 -36.25 35.32
C VAL A 55 13.59 -35.38 35.70
N LYS A 56 13.97 -35.46 36.99
CA LYS A 56 15.10 -34.89 37.75
C LYS A 56 16.20 -34.04 37.03
N ASP A 57 16.65 -33.01 37.76
CA ASP A 57 17.91 -32.24 37.57
C ASP A 57 18.08 -31.50 36.22
N SER A 58 17.31 -30.43 36.00
CA SER A 58 17.56 -29.43 34.94
C SER A 58 17.58 -28.01 35.52
N PRO A 59 18.73 -27.29 35.52
CA PRO A 59 18.77 -25.86 35.85
C PRO A 59 18.18 -24.97 34.74
N GLU A 60 17.73 -25.58 33.64
CA GLU A 60 17.29 -24.93 32.40
C GLU A 60 15.79 -25.15 32.17
N MET A 61 15.08 -24.11 31.71
CA MET A 61 13.68 -24.18 31.26
C MET A 61 13.61 -24.77 29.85
N VAL A 62 12.91 -25.90 29.69
CA VAL A 62 12.89 -26.68 28.43
C VAL A 62 11.48 -26.99 27.91
N LEU A 63 10.43 -26.57 28.62
CA LEU A 63 9.06 -27.04 28.35
C LEU A 63 8.50 -26.56 27.00
N ASP A 64 8.86 -25.35 26.59
CA ASP A 64 8.55 -24.80 25.28
C ASP A 64 9.19 -25.63 24.15
N VAL A 65 10.44 -26.05 24.33
CA VAL A 65 11.18 -26.90 23.38
C VAL A 65 10.56 -28.30 23.28
N TYR A 66 10.27 -28.97 24.40
CA TYR A 66 9.63 -30.30 24.38
C TYR A 66 8.18 -30.28 23.87
N ALA A 67 7.43 -29.21 24.18
CA ALA A 67 6.11 -29.01 23.60
C ALA A 67 6.21 -28.84 22.07
N SER A 68 7.22 -28.11 21.61
CA SER A 68 7.48 -27.91 20.17
C SER A 68 7.88 -29.22 19.48
N VAL A 69 8.69 -30.07 20.11
CA VAL A 69 8.99 -31.44 19.63
C VAL A 69 7.69 -32.23 19.44
N SER A 70 6.82 -32.22 20.44
CA SER A 70 5.53 -32.93 20.37
C SER A 70 4.62 -32.37 19.28
N CYS A 71 4.62 -31.05 19.10
CA CYS A 71 3.84 -30.38 18.05
C CYS A 71 4.33 -30.76 16.66
N VAL A 72 5.65 -30.76 16.41
CA VAL A 72 6.16 -31.14 15.08
C VAL A 72 5.91 -32.61 14.77
N GLU A 73 6.02 -33.50 15.76
CA GLU A 73 5.70 -34.93 15.59
C GLU A 73 4.22 -35.17 15.30
N LEU A 74 3.33 -34.40 15.95
CA LEU A 74 1.88 -34.48 15.71
C LEU A 74 1.49 -33.95 14.33
N LEU A 75 2.13 -32.88 13.88
CA LEU A 75 1.83 -32.21 12.61
C LEU A 75 2.45 -32.89 11.39
N GLU A 76 3.22 -33.95 11.57
CA GLU A 76 3.69 -34.77 10.46
C GLU A 76 2.51 -35.22 9.57
N PRO A 77 2.60 -35.08 8.24
CA PRO A 77 1.48 -35.32 7.34
C PRO A 77 1.24 -36.83 7.15
N HIS A 78 0.31 -37.41 7.92
CA HIS A 78 -0.01 -38.84 7.86
C HIS A 78 -1.21 -39.17 6.95
N ALA A 79 -2.18 -38.26 6.78
CA ALA A 79 -3.40 -38.47 5.99
C ALA A 79 -3.83 -37.19 5.25
N LEU A 80 -3.67 -37.16 3.93
CA LEU A 80 -3.98 -36.03 3.05
C LEU A 80 -4.85 -36.46 1.85
N ASP A 81 -5.62 -37.54 2.00
CA ASP A 81 -6.29 -38.19 0.85
C ASP A 81 -7.55 -37.43 0.39
N SER A 82 -8.16 -36.62 1.27
CA SER A 82 -9.35 -35.81 0.98
C SER A 82 -9.15 -34.33 1.27
N ASP A 83 -9.91 -33.47 0.57
CA ASP A 83 -9.79 -32.01 0.72
C ASP A 83 -10.13 -31.55 2.14
N ALA A 84 -11.09 -32.20 2.80
CA ALA A 84 -11.44 -31.92 4.19
C ALA A 84 -10.26 -32.21 5.14
N GLN A 85 -9.54 -33.32 4.92
CA GLN A 85 -8.35 -33.66 5.70
C GLN A 85 -7.20 -32.67 5.42
N CYS A 86 -6.99 -32.29 4.15
CA CYS A 86 -6.02 -31.26 3.79
C CYS A 86 -6.34 -29.94 4.50
N GLN A 87 -7.59 -29.46 4.42
CA GLN A 87 -8.01 -28.21 5.05
C GLN A 87 -7.88 -28.22 6.57
N ASP A 88 -8.25 -29.34 7.23
CA ASP A 88 -8.09 -29.47 8.68
C ASP A 88 -6.61 -29.44 9.08
N TRP A 89 -5.75 -30.19 8.37
CA TRP A 89 -4.31 -30.17 8.63
C TRP A 89 -3.69 -28.78 8.41
N LEU A 90 -4.03 -28.10 7.30
CA LEU A 90 -3.56 -26.73 7.03
C LEU A 90 -4.01 -25.76 8.14
N LYS A 91 -5.24 -25.90 8.65
CA LYS A 91 -5.75 -25.08 9.78
C LYS A 91 -4.94 -25.33 11.06
N GLN A 92 -4.61 -26.58 11.36
CA GLN A 92 -3.78 -26.93 12.52
C GLN A 92 -2.36 -26.34 12.41
N VAL A 93 -1.72 -26.42 11.24
CA VAL A 93 -0.40 -25.82 11.00
C VAL A 93 -0.46 -24.29 11.11
N LYS A 94 -1.44 -23.63 10.46
CA LYS A 94 -1.63 -22.17 10.55
C LYS A 94 -1.82 -21.71 12.00
N ARG A 95 -2.56 -22.47 12.81
CA ARG A 95 -2.81 -22.16 14.22
C ARG A 95 -1.53 -22.15 15.06
N LEU A 96 -0.61 -23.09 14.80
CA LEU A 96 0.64 -23.22 15.56
C LEU A 96 1.80 -22.38 14.99
N LYS A 97 1.64 -21.81 13.79
CA LYS A 97 2.70 -21.08 13.09
C LYS A 97 3.39 -20.02 13.95
N GLY A 98 2.63 -19.09 14.55
CA GLY A 98 3.23 -18.01 15.33
C GLY A 98 4.07 -18.48 16.52
N SER A 99 3.62 -19.53 17.23
CA SER A 99 4.33 -20.09 18.38
C SER A 99 5.59 -20.85 17.96
N MET A 100 5.49 -21.67 16.90
CA MET A 100 6.63 -22.42 16.37
C MET A 100 7.71 -21.50 15.78
N GLU A 101 7.30 -20.45 15.06
CA GLU A 101 8.21 -19.42 14.54
C GLU A 101 8.96 -18.69 15.65
N LEU A 102 8.31 -18.44 16.79
CA LEU A 102 8.96 -17.84 17.94
C LEU A 102 10.02 -18.78 18.53
N VAL A 103 9.70 -20.07 18.70
CA VAL A 103 10.64 -21.08 19.23
C VAL A 103 11.83 -21.27 18.31
N CYS A 104 11.61 -21.35 16.99
CA CYS A 104 12.65 -21.48 15.97
C CYS A 104 13.42 -20.17 15.69
N SER A 105 13.16 -19.08 16.43
CA SER A 105 13.82 -17.79 16.19
C SER A 105 15.23 -17.73 16.78
N GLN A 106 16.10 -16.96 16.11
CA GLN A 106 17.46 -16.66 16.61
C GLN A 106 17.47 -15.96 17.98
N ARG A 107 16.40 -15.24 18.33
CA ARG A 107 16.27 -14.59 19.65
C ARG A 107 16.09 -15.62 20.75
N SER A 108 15.27 -16.64 20.50
CA SER A 108 15.03 -17.75 21.44
C SER A 108 16.29 -18.61 21.59
N LEU A 109 16.99 -18.90 20.48
CA LEU A 109 18.25 -19.66 20.51
C LEU A 109 19.31 -19.03 21.44
N LYS A 110 19.42 -17.69 21.46
CA LYS A 110 20.34 -16.98 22.35
C LYS A 110 20.00 -17.14 23.84
N GLN A 111 18.74 -17.40 24.16
CA GLN A 111 18.25 -17.57 25.54
C GLN A 111 18.29 -19.03 26.01
N TYR A 112 18.36 -19.97 25.07
CA TYR A 112 18.42 -21.41 25.33
C TYR A 112 19.78 -21.84 25.90
N GLY A 113 19.73 -22.74 26.88
CA GLY A 113 20.89 -23.44 27.41
C GLY A 113 21.24 -24.66 26.56
N GLU A 114 22.20 -25.46 27.03
CA GLU A 114 22.80 -26.55 26.25
C GLU A 114 21.78 -27.60 25.83
N ARG A 115 20.86 -28.00 26.72
CA ARG A 115 19.87 -29.07 26.41
C ARG A 115 18.83 -28.62 25.39
N SER A 116 18.38 -27.37 25.48
CA SER A 116 17.43 -26.82 24.50
C SER A 116 18.08 -26.64 23.12
N ARG A 117 19.38 -26.32 23.08
CA ARG A 117 20.13 -26.20 21.82
C ARG A 117 20.30 -27.52 21.10
N GLU A 118 20.48 -28.63 21.81
CA GLU A 118 20.54 -29.98 21.21
C GLU A 118 19.27 -30.33 20.42
N LEU A 119 18.11 -29.88 20.89
CA LEU A 119 16.81 -30.14 20.24
C LEU A 119 16.39 -29.04 19.26
N PHE A 120 17.05 -27.89 19.26
CA PHE A 120 16.68 -26.74 18.45
C PHE A 120 16.77 -27.06 16.94
N ASP A 121 17.87 -27.65 16.49
CA ASP A 121 18.08 -28.00 15.09
C ASP A 121 17.08 -29.06 14.63
N TYR A 122 16.73 -30.01 15.52
CA TYR A 122 15.69 -31.00 15.26
C TYR A 122 14.33 -30.32 15.05
N ILE A 123 13.91 -29.45 15.95
CA ILE A 123 12.62 -28.74 15.84
C ILE A 123 12.59 -27.88 14.59
N CYS A 124 13.64 -27.10 14.34
CA CYS A 124 13.74 -26.23 13.17
C CYS A 124 13.66 -27.04 11.88
N ASN A 125 14.38 -28.17 11.80
CA ASN A 125 14.35 -29.04 10.63
C ASN A 125 12.95 -29.63 10.39
N HIS A 126 12.29 -30.14 11.42
CA HIS A 126 10.94 -30.68 11.26
C HIS A 126 9.92 -29.59 10.93
N TRP A 127 10.02 -28.42 11.58
CA TRP A 127 9.10 -27.31 11.35
C TRP A 127 9.25 -26.71 9.95
N ASN A 128 10.49 -26.50 9.48
CA ASN A 128 10.73 -26.02 8.11
C ASN A 128 10.19 -27.01 7.07
N ARG A 129 10.39 -28.31 7.30
CA ARG A 129 9.81 -29.36 6.46
C ARG A 129 8.27 -29.30 6.43
N ILE A 130 7.62 -29.17 7.59
CA ILE A 130 6.17 -29.01 7.70
C ILE A 130 5.70 -27.78 6.94
N CYS A 131 6.40 -26.64 7.08
CA CYS A 131 6.08 -25.40 6.36
C CYS A 131 6.15 -25.58 4.85
N ILE A 132 7.19 -26.23 4.32
CA ILE A 132 7.34 -26.45 2.88
C ILE A 132 6.25 -27.38 2.35
N VAL A 133 5.95 -28.46 3.07
CA VAL A 133 4.84 -29.36 2.71
C VAL A 133 3.50 -28.62 2.80
N PHE A 134 3.34 -27.76 3.81
CA PHE A 134 2.15 -26.93 3.99
C PHE A 134 1.91 -26.04 2.76
N LEU A 135 2.95 -25.34 2.28
CA LEU A 135 2.86 -24.52 1.08
C LEU A 135 2.51 -25.37 -0.15
N PHE A 136 3.16 -26.54 -0.29
CA PHE A 136 2.89 -27.40 -1.43
C PHE A 136 1.45 -27.93 -1.44
N VAL A 137 0.92 -28.33 -0.29
CA VAL A 137 -0.47 -28.79 -0.14
C VAL A 137 -1.45 -27.65 -0.42
N GLU A 138 -1.21 -26.46 0.14
CA GLU A 138 -2.08 -25.29 -0.02
C GLU A 138 -2.22 -24.88 -1.49
N HIS A 139 -1.10 -24.84 -2.22
CA HIS A 139 -1.07 -24.40 -3.62
C HIS A 139 -1.39 -25.51 -4.62
N MET A 140 -1.08 -26.78 -4.33
CA MET A 140 -1.14 -27.86 -5.32
C MET A 140 -2.23 -28.92 -5.09
N LEU A 141 -2.76 -29.10 -3.87
CA LEU A 141 -3.67 -30.21 -3.56
C LEU A 141 -5.13 -29.81 -3.36
N ILE A 142 -5.43 -28.53 -3.21
CA ILE A 142 -6.79 -28.02 -3.00
C ILE A 142 -7.39 -27.63 -4.35
N GLY A 143 -8.66 -27.96 -4.58
CA GLY A 143 -9.43 -27.43 -5.70
C GLY A 143 -9.46 -28.29 -6.96
N PHE A 144 -9.00 -29.55 -6.89
CA PHE A 144 -9.20 -30.51 -7.98
C PHE A 144 -10.67 -30.92 -8.10
N GLU A 145 -11.16 -30.99 -9.34
CA GLU A 145 -12.49 -31.53 -9.62
C GLU A 145 -12.50 -33.07 -9.53
N SER A 146 -13.70 -33.65 -9.40
CA SER A 146 -13.85 -35.12 -9.21
C SER A 146 -13.32 -35.98 -10.37
N GLU A 147 -13.12 -35.35 -11.53
CA GLU A 147 -12.63 -35.93 -12.79
C GLU A 147 -11.08 -35.92 -12.87
N GLU A 148 -10.40 -35.17 -11.99
CA GLU A 148 -8.94 -34.95 -11.99
C GLU A 148 -8.19 -35.85 -11.00
N ARG A 149 -8.72 -37.06 -10.73
CA ARG A 149 -8.19 -37.96 -9.69
C ARG A 149 -6.74 -38.37 -9.93
N GLU A 150 -6.36 -38.57 -11.19
CA GLU A 150 -4.99 -38.96 -11.56
C GLU A 150 -3.99 -37.84 -11.25
N LEU A 151 -4.36 -36.57 -11.50
CA LEU A 151 -3.56 -35.40 -11.13
C LEU A 151 -3.44 -35.26 -9.61
N LYS A 152 -4.54 -35.43 -8.89
CA LYS A 152 -4.52 -35.41 -7.43
C LYS A 152 -3.60 -36.50 -6.86
N SER A 153 -3.67 -37.73 -7.38
CA SER A 153 -2.77 -38.81 -6.98
C SER A 153 -1.31 -38.49 -7.28
N LEU A 154 -1.03 -37.92 -8.46
CA LEU A 154 0.32 -37.49 -8.84
C LEU A 154 0.87 -36.46 -7.85
N VAL A 155 0.09 -35.43 -7.51
CA VAL A 155 0.53 -34.40 -6.57
C VAL A 155 0.75 -34.99 -5.19
N LEU A 156 -0.14 -35.85 -4.69
CA LEU A 156 0.03 -36.53 -3.39
C LEU A 156 1.34 -37.32 -3.29
N ASP A 157 1.71 -38.03 -4.36
CA ASP A 157 2.97 -38.77 -4.41
C ASP A 157 4.19 -37.84 -4.40
N HIS A 158 4.11 -36.67 -5.04
CA HIS A 158 5.15 -35.66 -4.97
C HIS A 158 5.19 -34.98 -3.60
N THR A 159 4.07 -34.75 -2.93
CA THR A 159 4.01 -34.27 -1.53
C THR A 159 4.76 -35.22 -0.59
N ARG A 160 4.52 -36.54 -0.71
CA ARG A 160 5.25 -37.57 0.06
C ARG A 160 6.74 -37.58 -0.27
N THR A 161 7.09 -37.33 -1.53
CA THR A 161 8.48 -37.27 -1.99
C THR A 161 9.22 -36.07 -1.37
N ILE A 162 8.59 -34.89 -1.35
CA ILE A 162 9.13 -33.69 -0.68
C ILE A 162 9.38 -33.98 0.81
N GLY A 163 8.39 -34.56 1.50
CA GLY A 163 8.52 -34.92 2.92
C GLY A 163 9.68 -35.89 3.20
N LYS A 164 9.97 -36.82 2.29
CA LYS A 164 11.10 -37.76 2.42
C LYS A 164 12.46 -37.11 2.15
N ILE A 165 12.57 -36.33 1.09
CA ILE A 165 13.83 -35.66 0.70
C ILE A 165 14.28 -34.68 1.79
N LEU A 166 13.33 -33.92 2.35
CA LEU A 166 13.61 -32.92 3.38
C LEU A 166 13.73 -33.50 4.80
N ALA A 167 13.59 -34.82 4.98
CA ALA A 167 13.66 -35.44 6.29
C ALA A 167 15.04 -35.25 6.96
N LYS A 168 16.11 -35.30 6.16
CA LYS A 168 17.49 -35.14 6.65
C LYS A 168 17.92 -33.68 6.77
N ASN A 169 17.60 -32.86 5.77
CA ASN A 169 17.89 -31.44 5.75
C ASN A 169 16.76 -30.71 5.01
N SER A 170 16.10 -29.81 5.70
CA SER A 170 14.99 -28.99 5.18
C SER A 170 15.37 -27.52 4.98
N ASP A 171 16.63 -27.16 5.22
CA ASP A 171 17.10 -25.78 5.06
C ASP A 171 17.28 -25.42 3.58
N VAL A 172 16.21 -24.93 2.94
CA VAL A 172 16.19 -24.50 1.53
C VAL A 172 17.01 -23.25 1.23
N LYS A 173 17.73 -22.71 2.23
CA LYS A 173 18.76 -21.69 2.02
C LYS A 173 20.08 -22.32 1.57
N SER A 174 20.22 -23.62 1.77
CA SER A 174 21.31 -24.44 1.25
C SER A 174 20.98 -25.00 -0.13
N GLU A 175 22.02 -25.18 -0.96
CA GLU A 175 21.87 -25.54 -2.38
C GLU A 175 21.22 -26.92 -2.60
N GLU A 176 21.64 -27.95 -1.84
CA GLU A 176 21.16 -29.33 -2.00
C GLU A 176 19.62 -29.47 -1.81
N PRO A 177 19.02 -29.07 -0.68
CA PRO A 177 17.57 -29.18 -0.49
C PRO A 177 16.78 -28.28 -1.44
N PHE A 178 17.29 -27.08 -1.75
CA PHE A 178 16.65 -26.18 -2.71
C PHE A 178 16.58 -26.81 -4.11
N ALA A 179 17.72 -27.26 -4.65
CA ALA A 179 17.78 -27.91 -5.95
C ALA A 179 16.93 -29.18 -6.02
N ALA A 180 16.84 -29.93 -4.92
CA ALA A 180 16.00 -31.11 -4.83
C ALA A 180 14.51 -30.76 -4.95
N ILE A 181 14.02 -29.72 -4.26
CA ILE A 181 12.62 -29.26 -4.39
C ILE A 181 12.33 -28.79 -5.81
N ILE A 182 13.23 -28.00 -6.42
CA ILE A 182 13.06 -27.55 -7.81
C ILE A 182 12.97 -28.76 -8.75
N THR A 183 13.79 -29.78 -8.55
CA THR A 183 13.76 -31.01 -9.35
C THR A 183 12.43 -31.75 -9.20
N VAL A 184 11.91 -31.86 -7.98
CA VAL A 184 10.60 -32.46 -7.71
C VAL A 184 9.48 -31.66 -8.38
N LEU A 185 9.52 -30.32 -8.29
CA LEU A 185 8.53 -29.44 -8.90
C LEU A 185 8.54 -29.54 -10.44
N LYS A 186 9.73 -29.53 -11.06
CA LYS A 186 9.92 -29.77 -12.50
C LYS A 186 9.37 -31.12 -12.94
N THR A 187 9.68 -32.18 -12.17
CA THR A 187 9.20 -33.54 -12.46
C THR A 187 7.68 -33.65 -12.31
N CYS A 188 7.11 -33.02 -11.28
CA CYS A 188 5.67 -32.98 -11.04
C CYS A 188 4.94 -32.32 -12.22
N LYS A 189 5.41 -31.13 -12.62
CA LYS A 189 4.89 -30.39 -13.77
C LYS A 189 4.96 -31.20 -15.05
N GLN A 190 6.12 -31.80 -15.35
CA GLN A 190 6.27 -32.59 -16.58
C GLN A 190 5.29 -33.76 -16.62
N LYS A 191 5.19 -34.54 -15.53
CA LYS A 191 4.25 -35.67 -15.46
C LYS A 191 2.79 -35.21 -15.54
N ALA A 192 2.45 -34.07 -14.94
CA ALA A 192 1.11 -33.50 -15.05
C ALA A 192 0.80 -33.09 -16.50
N SER A 193 1.74 -32.42 -17.18
CA SER A 193 1.63 -32.09 -18.60
C SER A 193 1.39 -33.35 -19.46
N ASP A 194 2.14 -34.43 -19.21
CA ASP A 194 2.00 -35.71 -19.94
C ASP A 194 0.63 -36.38 -19.71
N LEU A 195 0.05 -36.23 -18.51
CA LEU A 195 -1.30 -36.71 -18.19
C LEU A 195 -2.40 -35.85 -18.82
N ILE A 196 -2.24 -34.52 -18.81
CA ILE A 196 -3.24 -33.55 -19.29
C ILE A 196 -3.36 -33.57 -20.81
N CYS A 197 -2.25 -33.59 -21.55
CA CYS A 197 -2.28 -33.58 -23.01
C CYS A 197 -1.19 -34.47 -23.62
N LYS A 198 -1.59 -35.55 -24.28
CA LYS A 198 -0.69 -36.47 -24.98
C LYS A 198 -0.06 -35.89 -26.25
N PHE A 199 -0.60 -34.79 -26.77
CA PHE A 199 -0.24 -34.20 -28.08
C PHE A 199 0.78 -33.05 -27.98
N GLY A 200 1.17 -32.66 -26.75
CA GLY A 200 2.06 -31.53 -26.48
C GLY A 200 1.34 -30.18 -26.39
N PHE A 201 2.07 -29.11 -26.06
CA PHE A 201 1.52 -27.78 -25.74
C PHE A 201 2.13 -26.64 -26.57
N GLN A 202 2.69 -26.94 -27.75
CA GLN A 202 3.40 -25.96 -28.59
C GLN A 202 2.87 -25.95 -30.02
N CYS A 203 2.63 -24.75 -30.55
CA CYS A 203 2.30 -24.55 -31.96
C CYS A 203 3.55 -24.77 -32.81
N ARG A 204 3.47 -25.63 -33.83
CA ARG A 204 4.62 -25.92 -34.72
C ARG A 204 4.97 -24.80 -35.70
N VAL A 205 4.27 -23.66 -35.66
CA VAL A 205 4.53 -22.48 -36.50
C VAL A 205 5.11 -21.35 -35.66
N CYS A 206 4.41 -20.89 -34.63
CA CYS A 206 4.89 -19.79 -33.78
C CYS A 206 5.76 -20.25 -32.61
N MET A 207 5.91 -21.57 -32.41
CA MET A 207 6.70 -22.21 -31.34
C MET A 207 6.25 -21.83 -29.91
N GLY A 208 5.12 -21.14 -29.76
CA GLY A 208 4.52 -20.77 -28.47
C GLY A 208 3.29 -21.62 -28.11
N GLU A 209 2.74 -21.36 -26.93
CA GLU A 209 1.48 -21.98 -26.48
C GLU A 209 0.31 -21.62 -27.44
N PRO A 210 -0.40 -22.60 -28.02
CA PRO A 210 -1.41 -22.34 -29.03
C PRO A 210 -2.58 -21.49 -28.56
N GLN A 211 -2.78 -20.35 -29.22
CA GLN A 211 -3.98 -19.52 -29.06
C GLN A 211 -5.05 -20.02 -30.03
N ASP A 212 -6.24 -20.33 -29.52
CA ASP A 212 -7.31 -20.98 -30.28
C ASP A 212 -6.82 -22.26 -30.99
N PRO A 213 -6.53 -23.33 -30.23
CA PRO A 213 -5.85 -24.51 -30.74
C PRO A 213 -6.69 -25.25 -31.80
N VAL A 214 -6.06 -25.57 -32.92
CA VAL A 214 -6.63 -26.41 -33.97
C VAL A 214 -5.86 -27.72 -34.02
N ASP A 215 -6.58 -28.83 -33.91
CA ASP A 215 -6.05 -30.15 -34.21
C ASP A 215 -6.23 -30.48 -35.68
N LEU A 216 -5.19 -31.00 -36.32
CA LEU A 216 -5.31 -31.59 -37.65
C LEU A 216 -5.47 -33.12 -37.53
N PRO A 217 -6.02 -33.83 -38.54
CA PRO A 217 -6.16 -35.29 -38.53
C PRO A 217 -4.84 -36.06 -38.31
N CYS A 218 -3.70 -35.42 -38.57
CA CYS A 218 -2.36 -35.94 -38.27
C CYS A 218 -1.88 -35.68 -36.83
N HIS A 219 -2.75 -35.16 -35.96
CA HIS A 219 -2.50 -34.79 -34.56
C HIS A 219 -1.43 -33.71 -34.32
N HIS A 220 -1.20 -32.84 -35.31
CA HIS A 220 -0.34 -31.67 -35.14
C HIS A 220 -1.19 -30.46 -34.72
N MET A 221 -0.77 -29.81 -33.62
CA MET A 221 -1.47 -28.67 -33.03
C MET A 221 -0.94 -27.32 -33.52
N PHE A 222 -1.85 -26.41 -33.85
CA PHE A 222 -1.53 -25.05 -34.31
C PHE A 222 -2.44 -24.00 -33.69
N CYS A 223 -2.02 -22.74 -33.66
CA CYS A 223 -2.96 -21.63 -33.46
C CYS A 223 -3.88 -21.51 -34.67
N LEU A 224 -5.14 -21.13 -34.47
CA LEU A 224 -6.09 -20.88 -35.56
C LEU A 224 -5.55 -19.90 -36.61
N THR A 225 -4.92 -18.82 -36.15
CA THR A 225 -4.31 -17.80 -37.01
C THR A 225 -3.11 -18.35 -37.78
N CYS A 226 -2.24 -19.11 -37.11
CA CYS A 226 -1.06 -19.72 -37.73
C CYS A 226 -1.45 -20.71 -38.82
N VAL A 227 -2.38 -21.63 -38.55
CA VAL A 227 -2.77 -22.64 -39.54
C VAL A 227 -3.52 -22.01 -40.72
N ARG A 228 -4.39 -21.01 -40.48
CA ARG A 228 -5.06 -20.26 -41.56
C ARG A 228 -4.07 -19.48 -42.42
N GLY A 229 -3.01 -18.94 -41.83
CA GLY A 229 -1.93 -18.28 -42.57
C GLY A 229 -1.09 -19.25 -43.42
N CYS A 230 -1.08 -20.54 -43.09
CA CYS A 230 -0.33 -21.57 -43.82
C CYS A 230 -1.18 -22.32 -44.86
N LEU A 231 -2.50 -22.38 -44.69
CA LEU A 231 -3.42 -23.05 -45.61
C LEU A 231 -3.95 -22.06 -46.66
N ASN A 232 -3.55 -22.22 -47.91
CA ASN A 232 -4.06 -21.45 -49.05
C ASN A 232 -5.10 -22.25 -49.84
N THR A 233 -6.02 -21.58 -50.53
CA THR A 233 -7.03 -22.21 -51.41
C THR A 233 -6.35 -23.08 -52.46
N GLY A 234 -6.38 -24.41 -52.29
CA GLY A 234 -5.74 -25.39 -53.18
C GLY A 234 -4.48 -26.11 -52.65
N GLN A 235 -4.00 -25.80 -51.43
CA GLN A 235 -2.92 -26.52 -50.77
C GLN A 235 -3.31 -26.90 -49.33
N MET A 236 -4.13 -27.95 -49.22
CA MET A 236 -4.66 -28.47 -47.96
C MET A 236 -3.70 -29.51 -47.36
N TYR A 237 -2.53 -29.06 -46.90
CA TYR A 237 -1.51 -29.93 -46.28
C TYR A 237 -1.13 -29.45 -44.88
N CYS A 238 -0.89 -30.37 -43.96
CA CYS A 238 -0.30 -30.04 -42.66
C CYS A 238 1.04 -29.29 -42.85
N PRO A 239 1.23 -28.10 -42.24
CA PRO A 239 2.47 -27.33 -42.37
C PRO A 239 3.72 -28.11 -41.97
N THR A 240 3.59 -29.03 -41.00
CA THR A 240 4.68 -29.81 -40.40
C THR A 240 4.96 -31.12 -41.16
N CYS A 241 3.98 -32.03 -41.26
CA CYS A 241 4.21 -33.37 -41.82
C CYS A 241 3.75 -33.56 -43.27
N LYS A 242 3.18 -32.51 -43.89
CA LYS A 242 2.64 -32.54 -45.26
C LYS A 242 1.53 -33.59 -45.48
N HIS A 243 0.86 -34.03 -44.42
CA HIS A 243 -0.34 -34.86 -44.52
C HIS A 243 -1.46 -34.09 -45.22
N GLU A 244 -2.09 -34.70 -46.22
CA GLU A 244 -3.24 -34.13 -46.94
C GLU A 244 -4.46 -34.04 -46.02
N LEU A 245 -5.06 -32.86 -45.98
CA LEU A 245 -6.32 -32.62 -45.29
C LEU A 245 -7.47 -32.84 -46.29
N PRO A 246 -8.59 -33.44 -45.86
CA PRO A 246 -9.79 -33.56 -46.69
C PRO A 246 -10.24 -32.20 -47.27
N ASP A 247 -10.77 -32.20 -48.50
CA ASP A 247 -11.23 -30.98 -49.17
C ASP A 247 -12.37 -30.26 -48.43
N ASP A 248 -13.11 -30.98 -47.58
CA ASP A 248 -14.20 -30.49 -46.72
C ASP A 248 -13.78 -30.23 -45.27
N PHE A 249 -12.48 -30.28 -44.95
CA PHE A 249 -12.00 -30.09 -43.58
C PHE A 249 -12.19 -28.64 -43.09
N GLU A 250 -13.05 -28.48 -42.08
CA GLU A 250 -13.25 -27.20 -41.41
C GLU A 250 -12.17 -26.90 -40.35
N VAL A 251 -11.39 -25.86 -40.59
CA VAL A 251 -10.41 -25.34 -39.64
C VAL A 251 -11.11 -24.57 -38.51
N LYS A 252 -11.49 -25.32 -37.47
CA LYS A 252 -12.15 -24.81 -36.25
C LYS A 252 -11.35 -25.16 -35.00
N VAL A 253 -11.62 -24.43 -33.92
CA VAL A 253 -10.97 -24.66 -32.63
C VAL A 253 -11.42 -25.99 -32.03
N THR A 254 -10.47 -26.74 -31.48
CA THR A 254 -10.72 -27.98 -30.77
C THR A 254 -10.89 -27.67 -29.27
N GLU A 255 -12.13 -27.63 -28.79
CA GLU A 255 -12.46 -27.25 -27.40
C GLU A 255 -11.78 -28.16 -26.36
N ASP A 256 -11.70 -29.47 -26.61
CA ASP A 256 -11.04 -30.41 -25.69
C ASP A 256 -9.54 -30.07 -25.51
N ILE A 257 -8.86 -29.68 -26.59
CA ILE A 257 -7.45 -29.26 -26.53
C ILE A 257 -7.33 -27.91 -25.83
N ARG A 258 -8.27 -26.99 -26.07
CA ARG A 258 -8.32 -25.71 -25.35
C ARG A 258 -8.44 -25.96 -23.84
N ALA A 259 -9.34 -26.85 -23.42
CA ALA A 259 -9.50 -27.24 -22.02
C ALA A 259 -8.20 -27.85 -21.44
N CYS A 260 -7.54 -28.76 -22.16
CA CYS A 260 -6.24 -29.31 -21.76
C CYS A 260 -5.15 -28.22 -21.60
N ILE A 261 -5.06 -27.27 -22.53
CA ILE A 261 -4.11 -26.15 -22.45
C ILE A 261 -4.42 -25.28 -21.22
N THR A 262 -5.69 -24.93 -21.00
CA THR A 262 -6.14 -24.15 -19.85
C THR A 262 -5.82 -24.86 -18.53
N LEU A 263 -6.11 -26.16 -18.42
CA LEU A 263 -5.81 -26.95 -17.23
C LEU A 263 -4.29 -27.01 -16.95
N ASN A 264 -3.47 -27.23 -17.99
CA ASN A 264 -2.02 -27.23 -17.85
C ASN A 264 -1.47 -25.84 -17.45
N ALA A 265 -2.08 -24.76 -17.96
CA ALA A 265 -1.73 -23.40 -17.55
C ALA A 265 -2.09 -23.12 -16.09
N GLN A 266 -3.26 -23.57 -15.61
CA GLN A 266 -3.68 -23.48 -14.20
C GLN A 266 -2.75 -24.30 -13.29
N PHE A 267 -2.37 -25.51 -13.70
CA PHE A 267 -1.42 -26.33 -12.96
C PHE A 267 -0.03 -25.66 -12.89
N ARG A 268 0.44 -25.08 -14.00
CA ARG A 268 1.69 -24.29 -14.04
C ARG A 268 1.61 -23.06 -13.13
N GLN A 269 0.47 -22.35 -13.13
CA GLN A 269 0.25 -21.21 -12.24
C GLN A 269 0.31 -21.63 -10.77
N SER A 270 -0.28 -22.77 -10.41
CA SER A 270 -0.21 -23.34 -9.06
C SER A 270 1.22 -23.70 -8.65
N CYS A 271 1.99 -24.31 -9.57
CA CYS A 271 3.42 -24.57 -9.35
C CYS A 271 4.23 -23.29 -9.13
N ASN A 272 3.97 -22.26 -9.93
CA ASN A 272 4.60 -20.95 -9.80
C ASN A 272 4.22 -20.28 -8.47
N ALA A 273 2.94 -20.33 -8.06
CA ALA A 273 2.48 -19.79 -6.79
C ALA A 273 3.21 -20.44 -5.61
N PHE A 274 3.31 -21.78 -5.60
CA PHE A 274 4.12 -22.51 -4.63
C PHE A 274 5.59 -22.07 -4.64
N PHE A 275 6.21 -21.97 -5.82
CA PHE A 275 7.62 -21.58 -5.95
C PHE A 275 7.87 -20.16 -5.41
N ILE A 276 7.02 -19.19 -5.78
CA ILE A 276 7.13 -17.82 -5.31
C ILE A 276 6.98 -17.76 -3.79
N ASP A 277 6.00 -18.47 -3.23
CA ASP A 277 5.77 -18.50 -1.79
C ASP A 277 6.95 -19.17 -1.06
N LEU A 278 7.45 -20.31 -1.56
CA LEU A 278 8.64 -20.98 -1.02
C LEU A 278 9.85 -20.05 -0.96
N VAL A 279 10.13 -19.32 -2.05
CA VAL A 279 11.24 -18.38 -2.11
C VAL A 279 11.00 -17.23 -1.12
N THR A 280 9.83 -16.60 -1.16
CA THR A 280 9.56 -15.37 -0.40
C THR A 280 9.37 -15.60 1.10
N THR A 281 8.80 -16.74 1.52
CA THR A 281 8.48 -17.03 2.92
C THR A 281 9.41 -18.02 3.61
N VAL A 282 10.19 -18.81 2.86
CA VAL A 282 11.12 -19.80 3.43
C VAL A 282 12.58 -19.47 3.09
N CYS A 283 12.95 -19.27 1.83
CA CYS A 283 14.34 -18.95 1.47
C CYS A 283 14.80 -17.59 2.02
N PHE A 284 13.93 -16.57 1.93
CA PHE A 284 14.23 -15.18 2.36
C PHE A 284 13.55 -14.81 3.69
N LYS A 285 13.44 -15.78 4.61
CA LYS A 285 12.64 -15.68 5.83
C LYS A 285 13.26 -14.84 6.95
N ASP A 286 14.54 -15.02 7.20
CA ASP A 286 15.27 -14.43 8.33
C ASP A 286 16.33 -13.42 7.85
N ASN A 287 17.12 -12.88 8.79
CA ASN A 287 18.17 -11.88 8.50
C ASN A 287 19.49 -12.47 7.97
N ILE A 288 19.52 -13.76 7.65
CA ILE A 288 20.68 -14.44 7.07
C ILE A 288 20.37 -14.71 5.60
N PRO A 289 21.20 -14.27 4.63
CA PRO A 289 20.95 -14.54 3.22
C PRO A 289 21.07 -16.03 2.88
N PRO A 290 20.41 -16.51 1.81
CA PRO A 290 20.66 -17.84 1.27
C PRO A 290 22.11 -18.03 0.82
N SER A 291 22.54 -19.28 0.67
CA SER A 291 23.85 -19.60 0.12
C SER A 291 24.03 -19.04 -1.30
N LYS A 292 25.28 -18.74 -1.67
CA LYS A 292 25.66 -18.26 -3.02
C LYS A 292 25.05 -19.11 -4.14
N GLY A 293 25.10 -20.44 -3.99
CA GLY A 293 24.53 -21.37 -4.98
C GLY A 293 23.02 -21.16 -5.20
N VAL A 294 22.26 -20.98 -4.11
CA VAL A 294 20.81 -20.70 -4.20
C VAL A 294 20.54 -19.35 -4.87
N ILE A 295 21.27 -18.29 -4.49
CA ILE A 295 21.08 -16.95 -5.08
C ILE A 295 21.35 -16.97 -6.60
N LEU A 296 22.45 -17.61 -7.03
CA LEU A 296 22.77 -17.74 -8.46
C LEU A 296 21.72 -18.58 -9.20
N HIS A 297 21.20 -19.64 -8.60
CA HIS A 297 20.12 -20.43 -9.17
C HIS A 297 18.83 -19.60 -9.33
N LEU A 298 18.50 -18.76 -8.35
CA LEU A 298 17.33 -17.87 -8.43
C LEU A 298 17.48 -16.81 -9.52
N LEU A 299 18.66 -16.20 -9.65
CA LEU A 299 18.95 -15.24 -10.73
C LEU A 299 18.85 -15.92 -12.11
N SER A 300 19.26 -17.17 -12.23
CA SER A 300 19.13 -17.94 -13.47
C SER A 300 17.68 -18.17 -13.90
N PHE A 301 16.69 -18.06 -12.99
CA PHE A 301 15.27 -18.18 -13.34
C PHE A 301 14.65 -16.90 -13.91
N LEU A 302 15.43 -15.82 -14.08
CA LEU A 302 14.93 -14.58 -14.71
C LEU A 302 15.23 -14.51 -16.21
N MET A 303 16.15 -15.36 -16.70
CA MET A 303 16.64 -15.33 -18.07
C MET A 303 16.81 -16.74 -18.62
N VAL A 304 16.67 -16.91 -19.93
CA VAL A 304 16.90 -18.18 -20.64
C VAL A 304 17.78 -17.90 -21.84
N GLU A 305 18.85 -18.69 -21.98
CA GLU A 305 19.67 -18.68 -23.18
C GLU A 305 19.11 -19.71 -24.17
N THR A 306 18.82 -19.27 -25.40
CA THR A 306 18.34 -20.15 -26.47
C THR A 306 19.47 -20.53 -27.43
N GLU A 307 19.51 -21.81 -27.78
CA GLU A 307 20.46 -22.35 -28.76
C GLU A 307 20.24 -21.71 -30.14
N PRO A 308 21.31 -21.46 -30.91
CA PRO A 308 21.22 -20.83 -32.22
C PRO A 308 20.41 -21.70 -33.20
N ILE A 309 19.42 -21.08 -33.86
CA ILE A 309 18.58 -21.74 -34.86
C ILE A 309 19.47 -22.15 -36.05
N PRO A 310 19.60 -23.45 -36.42
CA PRO A 310 20.56 -23.91 -37.43
C PRO A 310 20.44 -23.26 -38.82
N LEU A 311 19.29 -22.68 -39.16
CA LEU A 311 18.99 -22.05 -40.44
C LEU A 311 19.41 -20.57 -40.52
N ILE A 312 19.66 -19.93 -39.39
CA ILE A 312 20.06 -18.52 -39.29
C ILE A 312 21.37 -18.54 -38.51
N ARG A 313 22.49 -18.07 -39.09
CA ARG A 313 23.77 -17.92 -38.36
C ARG A 313 23.67 -16.80 -37.28
N ALA A 314 22.68 -16.85 -36.42
CA ALA A 314 22.53 -15.99 -35.26
C ALA A 314 23.31 -16.62 -34.10
N GLN A 315 23.92 -15.77 -33.27
CA GLN A 315 24.52 -16.16 -31.99
C GLN A 315 23.41 -16.59 -31.01
N SER A 316 23.77 -17.24 -29.89
CA SER A 316 22.80 -17.51 -28.82
C SER A 316 22.11 -16.21 -28.39
N GLN A 317 20.79 -16.27 -28.20
CA GLN A 317 19.98 -15.13 -27.78
C GLN A 317 19.48 -15.35 -26.35
N ILE A 318 19.73 -14.38 -25.48
CA ILE A 318 19.23 -14.35 -24.11
C ILE A 318 17.85 -13.70 -24.12
N HIS A 319 16.85 -14.41 -23.59
CA HIS A 319 15.49 -13.92 -23.41
C HIS A 319 15.17 -13.76 -21.93
N THR A 320 14.38 -12.75 -21.58
CA THR A 320 13.79 -12.66 -20.24
C THR A 320 12.54 -13.53 -20.14
N LYS A 321 12.21 -13.94 -18.93
CA LYS A 321 10.99 -14.68 -18.64
C LYS A 321 10.41 -14.30 -17.29
N ASP A 322 9.18 -14.73 -17.05
CA ASP A 322 8.61 -14.72 -15.71
C ASP A 322 9.51 -15.45 -14.72
N PHE A 323 9.56 -14.94 -13.49
CA PHE A 323 10.33 -15.55 -12.41
C PHE A 323 9.72 -16.91 -12.06
N SER A 324 10.23 -17.94 -12.73
CA SER A 324 9.66 -19.28 -12.75
C SER A 324 10.75 -20.33 -12.98
N PRO A 325 10.65 -21.51 -12.35
CA PRO A 325 11.56 -22.62 -12.63
C PRO A 325 11.35 -23.22 -14.02
N PHE A 326 10.31 -22.83 -14.78
CA PHE A 326 9.97 -23.38 -16.10
C PHE A 326 10.37 -22.40 -17.23
N ASP A 327 10.72 -22.93 -18.40
CA ASP A 327 11.21 -22.14 -19.56
C ASP A 327 10.14 -21.88 -20.64
N GLU A 328 8.88 -22.20 -20.35
CA GLU A 328 7.78 -22.19 -21.34
C GLU A 328 7.14 -20.80 -21.54
N SER A 329 7.45 -19.82 -20.68
CA SER A 329 6.83 -18.49 -20.64
C SER A 329 7.87 -17.38 -20.88
N MET A 330 8.49 -17.40 -22.06
CA MET A 330 9.42 -16.34 -22.48
C MET A 330 8.67 -15.05 -22.83
N ASP A 331 9.25 -13.92 -22.47
CA ASP A 331 8.67 -12.63 -22.82
C ASP A 331 8.84 -12.34 -24.32
N LYS A 332 7.79 -11.83 -24.96
CA LYS A 332 7.87 -11.38 -26.37
C LYS A 332 8.73 -10.12 -26.50
N ASN A 333 8.67 -9.25 -25.48
CA ASN A 333 9.48 -8.05 -25.35
C ASN A 333 10.23 -8.16 -24.03
N PRO A 334 11.52 -7.81 -23.96
CA PRO A 334 12.25 -8.03 -22.73
C PRO A 334 11.77 -7.20 -21.54
N VAL A 335 11.66 -7.85 -20.37
CA VAL A 335 11.22 -7.23 -19.11
C VAL A 335 12.18 -7.62 -18.00
N VAL A 336 12.89 -6.62 -17.45
CA VAL A 336 13.74 -6.79 -16.27
C VAL A 336 12.88 -6.68 -15.02
N ARG A 337 12.79 -7.78 -14.25
CA ARG A 337 11.98 -7.86 -13.02
C ARG A 337 12.83 -7.62 -11.78
N SER A 338 12.33 -6.85 -10.81
CA SER A 338 13.04 -6.49 -9.57
C SER A 338 12.75 -7.40 -8.36
N VAL A 339 12.00 -8.51 -8.55
CA VAL A 339 11.58 -9.39 -7.45
C VAL A 339 12.78 -9.90 -6.64
N ILE A 340 13.81 -10.43 -7.30
CA ILE A 340 15.03 -10.91 -6.61
C ILE A 340 15.83 -9.75 -6.01
N LEU A 341 15.90 -8.60 -6.67
CA LEU A 341 16.57 -7.41 -6.13
C LEU A 341 15.96 -7.01 -4.78
N LYS A 342 14.63 -6.88 -4.72
CA LYS A 342 13.89 -6.53 -3.50
C LYS A 342 14.06 -7.56 -2.40
N LEU A 343 14.14 -8.85 -2.75
CA LEU A 343 14.39 -9.92 -1.79
C LEU A 343 15.82 -9.89 -1.23
N LEU A 344 16.83 -9.66 -2.06
CA LEU A 344 18.22 -9.54 -1.64
C LEU A 344 18.45 -8.29 -0.79
N LEU A 345 17.82 -7.16 -1.13
CA LEU A 345 17.97 -5.90 -0.41
C LEU A 345 17.28 -5.86 0.97
N LYS A 346 16.62 -6.96 1.38
CA LYS A 346 16.29 -7.18 2.79
C LYS A 346 17.54 -7.33 3.67
N TYR A 347 18.65 -7.80 3.10
CA TYR A 347 19.93 -7.99 3.78
C TYR A 347 20.84 -6.77 3.65
N THR A 348 21.90 -6.71 4.46
CA THR A 348 22.84 -5.59 4.39
C THR A 348 23.44 -5.50 2.97
N PHE A 349 23.67 -4.27 2.50
CA PHE A 349 24.14 -4.07 1.13
C PHE A 349 25.48 -4.78 0.88
N ASP A 350 26.36 -4.81 1.88
CA ASP A 350 27.65 -5.51 1.80
C ASP A 350 27.51 -7.01 1.62
N ASP A 351 26.47 -7.65 2.19
CA ASP A 351 26.24 -9.09 2.04
C ASP A 351 25.78 -9.47 0.61
N VAL A 352 25.21 -8.52 -0.14
CA VAL A 352 24.54 -8.82 -1.43
C VAL A 352 25.10 -8.08 -2.64
N LYS A 353 25.96 -7.07 -2.46
CA LYS A 353 26.47 -6.22 -3.55
C LYS A 353 27.08 -7.00 -4.71
N GLU A 354 27.82 -8.08 -4.43
CA GLU A 354 28.44 -8.90 -5.49
C GLU A 354 27.40 -9.55 -6.40
N TYR A 355 26.27 -10.00 -5.86
CA TYR A 355 25.20 -10.64 -6.64
C TYR A 355 24.44 -9.61 -7.47
N LEU A 356 24.18 -8.45 -6.88
CA LEU A 356 23.52 -7.34 -7.57
C LEU A 356 24.38 -6.83 -8.75
N GLN A 357 25.70 -6.71 -8.54
CA GLN A 357 26.65 -6.33 -9.59
C GLN A 357 26.72 -7.39 -10.69
N GLN A 358 26.81 -8.68 -10.34
CA GLN A 358 26.83 -9.76 -11.33
C GLN A 358 25.57 -9.75 -12.20
N TYR A 359 24.39 -9.56 -11.60
CA TYR A 359 23.14 -9.52 -12.35
C TYR A 359 23.02 -8.24 -13.20
N LEU A 360 23.46 -7.09 -12.68
CA LEU A 360 23.51 -5.85 -13.45
C LEU A 360 24.39 -6.01 -14.70
N THR A 361 25.62 -6.52 -14.51
CA THR A 361 26.56 -6.77 -15.60
C THR A 361 26.01 -7.78 -16.61
N LEU A 362 25.35 -8.85 -16.16
CA LEU A 362 24.71 -9.83 -17.06
C LEU A 362 23.67 -9.16 -17.98
N ILE A 363 22.82 -8.29 -17.44
CA ILE A 363 21.83 -7.56 -18.25
C ILE A 363 22.52 -6.59 -19.20
N GLU A 364 23.53 -5.85 -18.73
CA GLU A 364 24.27 -4.89 -19.55
C GLU A 364 25.00 -5.54 -20.74
N GLU A 365 25.52 -6.76 -20.55
CA GLU A 365 26.21 -7.53 -21.59
C GLU A 365 25.25 -8.26 -22.54
N SER A 366 24.03 -8.57 -22.08
CA SER A 366 23.03 -9.29 -22.87
C SER A 366 22.46 -8.51 -24.06
N ASN A 367 22.67 -7.18 -24.12
CA ASN A 367 22.13 -6.27 -25.15
C ASN A 367 20.60 -6.36 -25.33
N ILE A 368 19.89 -6.77 -24.28
CA ILE A 368 18.44 -6.93 -24.27
C ILE A 368 17.71 -5.57 -24.25
N LEU A 369 18.37 -4.53 -23.74
CA LEU A 369 17.82 -3.17 -23.62
C LEU A 369 18.60 -2.20 -24.51
N GLU A 370 17.87 -1.37 -25.26
CA GLU A 370 18.48 -0.29 -26.07
C GLU A 370 18.93 0.90 -25.20
N ASP A 371 18.15 1.25 -24.18
CA ASP A 371 18.47 2.29 -23.18
C ASP A 371 18.60 1.67 -21.77
N LYS A 372 19.68 2.02 -21.07
CA LYS A 372 19.99 1.56 -19.71
C LYS A 372 19.45 2.49 -18.61
N ASN A 373 18.90 3.65 -18.96
CA ASN A 373 18.42 4.62 -17.98
C ASN A 373 17.31 4.04 -17.07
N GLU A 374 16.32 3.37 -17.66
CA GLU A 374 15.23 2.75 -16.90
C GLU A 374 15.73 1.56 -16.05
N LEU A 375 16.76 0.85 -16.51
CA LEU A 375 17.42 -0.19 -15.73
C LEU A 375 18.09 0.41 -14.48
N TYR A 376 18.89 1.47 -14.65
CA TYR A 376 19.54 2.13 -13.52
C TYR A 376 18.52 2.78 -12.58
N ALA A 377 17.46 3.38 -13.09
CA ALA A 377 16.36 3.92 -12.30
C ALA A 377 15.67 2.83 -11.46
N LEU A 378 15.42 1.64 -12.04
CA LEU A 378 14.87 0.49 -11.31
C LEU A 378 15.75 0.09 -10.13
N TYR A 379 17.07 0.01 -10.33
CA TYR A 379 18.02 -0.32 -9.28
C TYR A 379 18.11 0.75 -8.20
N ILE A 380 18.20 2.04 -8.59
CA ILE A 380 18.21 3.17 -7.66
C ILE A 380 16.94 3.14 -6.80
N ASN A 381 15.76 2.97 -7.40
CA ASN A 381 14.50 2.92 -6.65
C ASN A 381 14.47 1.74 -5.66
N CYS A 382 14.93 0.55 -6.05
CA CYS A 382 14.98 -0.59 -5.13
C CYS A 382 15.96 -0.39 -3.97
N LEU A 383 17.10 0.25 -4.23
CA LEU A 383 18.10 0.59 -3.21
C LEU A 383 17.57 1.68 -2.27
N GLU A 384 16.87 2.67 -2.81
CA GLU A 384 16.19 3.74 -2.07
C GLU A 384 15.10 3.18 -1.14
N ASP A 385 14.21 2.34 -1.67
CA ASP A 385 13.16 1.62 -0.91
C ASP A 385 13.78 0.85 0.27
N SER A 386 14.88 0.13 0.03
CA SER A 386 15.56 -0.66 1.05
C SER A 386 16.16 0.18 2.18
N MET A 387 16.73 1.35 1.85
CA MET A 387 17.24 2.28 2.85
C MET A 387 16.09 2.94 3.63
N PHE A 388 15.00 3.28 2.94
CA PHE A 388 13.82 3.87 3.56
C PHE A 388 13.17 2.93 4.58
N ASP A 389 13.02 1.65 4.25
CA ASP A 389 12.44 0.64 5.15
C ASP A 389 13.22 0.47 6.47
N ARG A 390 14.52 0.78 6.48
CA ARG A 390 15.38 0.67 7.68
C ARG A 390 15.31 1.90 8.59
N LYS A 391 15.02 3.07 8.02
CA LYS A 391 15.03 4.37 8.72
C LYS A 391 14.17 4.43 10.00
N PRO A 392 12.92 3.91 10.04
CA PRO A 392 12.10 3.95 11.26
C PRO A 392 12.67 3.12 12.41
N HIS A 393 13.42 2.06 12.11
CA HIS A 393 14.06 1.24 13.13
C HIS A 393 15.30 1.91 13.74
N GLU A 394 15.96 2.77 12.97
CA GLU A 394 17.18 3.49 13.36
C GLU A 394 16.91 4.83 14.07
N CYS A 395 15.73 5.44 13.88
CA CYS A 395 15.40 6.76 14.45
C CYS A 395 14.21 6.73 15.41
N GLN A 396 14.35 6.08 16.58
CA GLN A 396 13.29 6.05 17.60
C GLN A 396 13.40 7.17 18.63
N LYS A 397 14.60 7.73 18.83
CA LYS A 397 14.86 8.83 19.77
C LYS A 397 15.42 10.06 19.04
N PRO A 398 15.23 11.27 19.59
CA PRO A 398 15.80 12.51 19.03
C PRO A 398 17.32 12.47 18.86
N ALA A 399 18.04 11.78 19.75
CA ALA A 399 19.49 11.60 19.65
C ALA A 399 19.90 10.75 18.43
N ASP A 400 19.07 9.78 18.06
CA ASP A 400 19.33 8.90 16.90
C ASP A 400 19.18 9.69 15.59
N GLN A 401 18.23 10.62 15.55
CA GLN A 401 18.03 11.53 14.41
C GLN A 401 19.22 12.48 14.20
N GLN A 402 19.83 12.98 15.28
CA GLN A 402 21.05 13.79 15.20
C GLN A 402 22.24 12.97 14.68
N ALA A 403 22.45 11.76 15.20
CA ALA A 403 23.51 10.87 14.74
C ALA A 403 23.34 10.48 13.26
N TYR A 404 22.09 10.24 12.83
CA TYR A 404 21.77 9.98 11.42
C TYR A 404 22.16 11.16 10.53
N LEU A 405 21.75 12.39 10.87
CA LEU A 405 22.10 13.58 10.09
C LEU A 405 23.61 13.81 10.03
N GLN A 406 24.35 13.54 11.11
CA GLN A 406 25.82 13.62 11.11
C GLN A 406 26.45 12.62 10.13
N ASN A 407 25.99 11.36 10.15
CA ASN A 407 26.47 10.33 9.22
C ASN A 407 26.17 10.70 7.75
N GLU A 408 24.96 11.17 7.46
CA GLU A 408 24.61 11.63 6.11
C GLU A 408 25.41 12.86 5.68
N THR A 409 25.75 13.76 6.61
CA THR A 409 26.62 14.91 6.35
C THR A 409 28.03 14.46 5.94
N GLU A 410 28.63 13.52 6.69
CA GLU A 410 29.94 12.95 6.37
C GLU A 410 29.93 12.22 5.03
N PHE A 411 28.88 11.44 4.77
CA PHE A 411 28.66 10.79 3.47
C PHE A 411 28.62 11.78 2.31
N LEU A 412 27.82 12.86 2.40
CA LEU A 412 27.70 13.85 1.32
C LEU A 412 29.04 14.52 0.99
N ARG A 413 29.88 14.77 2.01
CA ARG A 413 31.24 15.32 1.82
C ARG A 413 32.13 14.34 1.05
N HIS A 414 32.16 13.09 1.49
CA HIS A 414 32.94 12.05 0.81
C HIS A 414 32.45 11.79 -0.62
N PHE A 415 31.13 11.81 -0.84
CA PHE A 415 30.55 11.64 -2.16
C PHE A 415 30.93 12.79 -3.10
N LEU A 416 30.91 14.04 -2.61
CA LEU A 416 31.35 15.20 -3.38
C LEU A 416 32.83 15.10 -3.79
N ASP A 417 33.70 14.68 -2.88
CA ASP A 417 35.12 14.45 -3.18
C ASP A 417 35.30 13.34 -4.24
N PHE A 418 34.49 12.28 -4.17
CA PHE A 418 34.53 11.18 -5.13
C PHE A 418 34.13 11.62 -6.55
N VAL A 419 32.97 12.28 -6.70
CA VAL A 419 32.47 12.69 -8.03
C VAL A 419 33.28 13.81 -8.67
N THR A 420 34.04 14.57 -7.89
CA THR A 420 34.92 15.62 -8.42
C THR A 420 36.29 15.10 -8.85
N THR A 421 36.71 13.92 -8.40
CA THR A 421 38.05 13.38 -8.62
C THR A 421 38.12 12.19 -9.59
N SER A 422 37.04 11.41 -9.73
CA SER A 422 37.00 10.21 -10.58
C SER A 422 36.08 10.36 -11.78
N ALA A 423 36.40 9.67 -12.89
CA ALA A 423 35.44 9.44 -13.97
C ALA A 423 34.36 8.46 -13.50
N GLU A 424 33.10 8.73 -13.85
CA GLU A 424 31.95 7.94 -13.42
C GLU A 424 31.87 6.62 -14.23
N THR A 425 32.05 5.50 -13.55
CA THR A 425 31.69 4.18 -14.06
C THR A 425 30.48 3.69 -13.28
N VAL A 426 29.44 3.26 -13.99
CA VAL A 426 28.20 2.81 -13.34
C VAL A 426 28.43 1.44 -12.72
N THR A 427 28.51 1.40 -11.39
CA THR A 427 28.54 0.17 -10.59
C THR A 427 27.36 0.15 -9.62
N ILE A 428 27.08 -1.00 -9.01
CA ILE A 428 26.02 -1.10 -8.00
C ILE A 428 26.30 -0.17 -6.80
N GLU A 429 27.56 0.00 -6.40
CA GLU A 429 27.95 0.93 -5.35
C GLU A 429 27.67 2.37 -5.76
N TYR A 430 27.95 2.75 -6.99
CA TYR A 430 27.62 4.09 -7.48
C TYR A 430 26.11 4.33 -7.48
N LEU A 431 25.31 3.37 -7.96
CA LEU A 431 23.84 3.46 -7.92
C LEU A 431 23.31 3.56 -6.48
N GLN A 432 23.94 2.84 -5.53
CA GLN A 432 23.62 2.92 -4.11
C GLN A 432 23.92 4.32 -3.54
N GLN A 433 25.05 4.91 -3.91
CA GLN A 433 25.40 6.26 -3.49
C GLN A 433 24.41 7.29 -4.03
N ILE A 434 23.99 7.15 -5.30
CA ILE A 434 22.96 8.02 -5.90
C ILE A 434 21.62 7.89 -5.18
N ALA A 435 21.18 6.68 -4.84
CA ALA A 435 19.97 6.46 -4.03
C ALA A 435 20.08 7.16 -2.66
N ARG A 436 21.23 7.04 -1.99
CA ARG A 436 21.49 7.71 -0.70
C ARG A 436 21.49 9.24 -0.84
N VAL A 437 22.06 9.79 -1.92
CA VAL A 437 22.01 11.23 -2.22
C VAL A 437 20.56 11.69 -2.40
N ARG A 438 19.73 10.95 -3.13
CA ARG A 438 18.30 11.27 -3.30
C ARG A 438 17.57 11.36 -1.97
N LEU A 439 17.78 10.40 -1.08
CA LEU A 439 17.23 10.44 0.29
C LEU A 439 17.72 11.65 1.10
N CYS A 440 18.99 12.03 0.96
CA CYS A 440 19.52 13.25 1.58
C CYS A 440 18.83 14.51 1.03
N LEU A 441 18.61 14.59 -0.29
CA LEU A 441 17.88 15.70 -0.91
C LEU A 441 16.39 15.71 -0.49
N ASP A 442 15.79 14.54 -0.27
CA ASP A 442 14.44 14.41 0.29
C ASP A 442 14.36 14.95 1.72
N MET A 443 15.33 14.58 2.56
CA MET A 443 15.44 15.14 3.89
C MET A 443 15.66 16.65 3.86
N ALA A 444 16.52 17.13 2.96
CA ALA A 444 16.80 18.56 2.82
C ALA A 444 15.54 19.34 2.41
N ALA A 445 14.70 18.82 1.52
CA ALA A 445 13.44 19.43 1.13
C ALA A 445 12.53 19.67 2.36
N HIS A 446 12.36 18.64 3.19
CA HIS A 446 11.58 18.75 4.44
C HIS A 446 12.17 19.75 5.43
N LEU A 447 13.49 19.73 5.65
CA LEU A 447 14.18 20.62 6.60
C LEU A 447 14.13 22.10 6.15
N LEU A 448 14.22 22.35 4.84
CA LEU A 448 14.10 23.72 4.31
C LEU A 448 12.71 24.30 4.57
N HIS A 449 11.66 23.45 4.53
CA HIS A 449 10.30 23.85 4.87
C HIS A 449 10.13 24.14 6.36
N SER A 450 10.56 23.23 7.24
CA SER A 450 10.38 23.37 8.70
C SER A 450 11.08 24.59 9.29
N ILE A 451 12.25 24.96 8.73
CA ILE A 451 12.97 26.19 9.12
C ILE A 451 12.18 27.44 8.72
N GLN A 452 11.50 27.42 7.56
CA GLN A 452 10.78 28.58 7.05
C GLN A 452 9.38 28.74 7.67
N SER A 453 8.73 27.64 8.06
CA SER A 453 7.44 27.65 8.75
C SER A 453 7.54 28.06 10.23
N GLY A 454 8.74 28.15 10.79
CA GLY A 454 8.96 28.48 12.20
C GLY A 454 8.68 27.32 13.16
N GLU A 455 8.48 26.10 12.64
CA GLU A 455 8.32 24.89 13.45
C GLU A 455 9.59 24.52 14.22
N CYS A 456 10.75 25.01 13.77
CA CYS A 456 12.03 24.86 14.45
C CYS A 456 12.48 26.21 15.03
N GLU A 457 12.20 26.45 16.31
CA GLU A 457 12.50 27.74 16.99
C GLU A 457 14.00 28.10 17.00
N ASN A 458 14.91 27.15 16.72
CA ASN A 458 16.28 27.36 16.25
C ASN A 458 16.78 26.10 15.53
N PRO A 459 17.37 26.16 14.33
CA PRO A 459 18.00 24.99 13.73
C PRO A 459 19.18 24.55 14.63
N GLN A 460 19.16 23.29 15.07
CA GLN A 460 20.29 22.70 15.79
C GLN A 460 21.53 22.75 14.88
N ASP A 461 22.73 22.92 15.45
CA ASP A 461 24.00 23.03 14.69
C ASP A 461 24.17 21.90 13.65
N VAL A 462 23.72 20.68 14.00
CA VAL A 462 23.75 19.49 13.13
C VAL A 462 22.88 19.64 11.87
N VAL A 463 21.72 20.28 11.97
CA VAL A 463 20.82 20.50 10.83
C VAL A 463 21.45 21.50 9.85
N GLU A 464 22.05 22.57 10.35
CA GLU A 464 22.71 23.56 9.51
C GLU A 464 23.98 22.99 8.86
N GLU A 465 24.71 22.13 9.57
CA GLU A 465 25.87 21.41 9.04
C GLU A 465 25.47 20.49 7.87
N PHE A 466 24.38 19.73 8.03
CA PHE A 466 23.81 18.89 6.98
C PHE A 466 23.37 19.71 5.76
N LEU A 467 22.60 20.79 5.97
CA LEU A 467 22.19 21.68 4.88
C LEU A 467 23.38 22.33 4.19
N CYS A 468 24.45 22.66 4.92
CA CYS A 468 25.70 23.14 4.32
C CYS A 468 26.33 22.09 3.40
N ALA A 469 26.38 20.81 3.79
CA ALA A 469 26.88 19.74 2.92
C ALA A 469 26.02 19.60 1.64
N VAL A 470 24.69 19.69 1.75
CA VAL A 470 23.77 19.69 0.58
C VAL A 470 24.03 20.88 -0.34
N ARG A 471 24.24 22.08 0.22
CA ARG A 471 24.59 23.29 -0.55
C ARG A 471 25.91 23.12 -1.29
N SER A 472 26.92 22.56 -0.62
CA SER A 472 28.23 22.27 -1.24
C SER A 472 28.08 21.24 -2.36
N LEU A 473 27.35 20.15 -2.16
CA LEU A 473 27.06 19.19 -3.23
C LEU A 473 26.45 19.88 -4.45
N CYS A 474 25.42 20.71 -4.26
CA CYS A 474 24.73 21.40 -5.34
C CYS A 474 25.60 22.47 -6.02
N LYS A 475 26.59 23.06 -5.34
CA LYS A 475 27.47 24.10 -5.89
C LYS A 475 28.70 23.54 -6.58
N GLU A 476 29.33 22.55 -5.97
CA GLU A 476 30.70 22.15 -6.26
C GLU A 476 30.78 20.91 -7.17
N SER A 477 29.73 20.08 -7.23
CA SER A 477 29.69 18.85 -8.04
C SER A 477 29.66 19.08 -9.55
N LYS A 478 29.38 20.31 -10.01
CA LYS A 478 29.13 20.66 -11.43
C LYS A 478 27.99 19.89 -12.10
N ASN A 479 27.12 19.26 -11.30
CA ASN A 479 25.95 18.53 -11.77
C ASN A 479 24.66 19.23 -11.29
N ASP A 480 24.03 19.97 -12.20
CA ASP A 480 22.79 20.71 -11.88
C ASP A 480 21.59 19.80 -11.61
N TRP A 481 21.65 18.50 -11.93
CA TRP A 481 20.56 17.57 -11.66
C TRP A 481 20.25 17.43 -10.17
N TYR A 482 21.21 17.65 -9.26
CA TYR A 482 20.94 17.68 -7.82
C TYR A 482 20.05 18.87 -7.43
N ARG A 483 20.29 20.04 -8.02
CA ARG A 483 19.43 21.22 -7.83
C ARG A 483 18.04 20.98 -8.42
N VAL A 484 17.98 20.45 -9.64
CA VAL A 484 16.72 20.13 -10.32
C VAL A 484 15.90 19.13 -9.51
N TYR A 485 16.53 18.07 -9.00
CA TYR A 485 15.89 17.08 -8.14
C TYR A 485 15.35 17.73 -6.87
N LEU A 486 16.16 18.52 -6.16
CA LEU A 486 15.74 19.20 -4.93
C LEU A 486 14.58 20.18 -5.17
N ILE A 487 14.63 20.97 -6.25
CA ILE A 487 13.54 21.89 -6.63
C ILE A 487 12.25 21.10 -6.92
N ARG A 488 12.33 20.03 -7.72
CA ARG A 488 11.18 19.19 -8.06
C ARG A 488 10.59 18.55 -6.82
N ASN A 489 11.43 18.13 -5.88
CA ASN A 489 10.98 17.50 -4.66
C ASN A 489 10.31 18.48 -3.70
N VAL A 490 10.91 19.65 -3.47
CA VAL A 490 10.26 20.74 -2.74
C VAL A 490 8.91 21.10 -3.38
N SER A 491 8.87 21.20 -4.72
CA SER A 491 7.63 21.44 -5.46
C SER A 491 6.60 20.32 -5.28
N SER A 492 7.02 19.06 -5.25
CA SER A 492 6.13 17.91 -5.08
C SER A 492 5.54 17.84 -3.68
N GLN A 493 6.30 18.28 -2.67
CA GLN A 493 5.89 18.24 -1.26
C GLN A 493 5.08 19.48 -0.85
N HIS A 494 5.42 20.66 -1.37
CA HIS A 494 4.89 21.94 -0.89
C HIS A 494 4.28 22.84 -1.97
N GLY A 495 4.25 22.40 -3.24
CA GLY A 495 3.69 23.14 -4.36
C GLY A 495 4.67 24.10 -5.05
N VAL A 496 4.33 24.51 -6.27
CA VAL A 496 5.18 25.40 -7.09
C VAL A 496 5.23 26.81 -6.50
N GLU A 497 4.16 27.28 -5.86
CA GLU A 497 4.09 28.59 -5.20
C GLU A 497 5.11 28.69 -4.05
N TYR A 498 5.42 27.58 -3.38
CA TYR A 498 6.47 27.54 -2.37
C TYR A 498 7.85 27.76 -2.99
N VAL A 499 8.14 27.09 -4.10
CA VAL A 499 9.39 27.26 -4.88
C VAL A 499 9.53 28.69 -5.41
N GLN A 500 8.45 29.28 -5.92
CA GLN A 500 8.44 30.67 -6.38
C GLN A 500 8.76 31.66 -5.24
N ARG A 501 8.26 31.41 -4.03
CA ARG A 501 8.64 32.21 -2.84
C ARG A 501 10.12 32.05 -2.50
N MET A 502 10.67 30.84 -2.61
CA MET A 502 12.11 30.62 -2.43
C MET A 502 12.94 31.36 -3.48
N LEU A 503 12.47 31.42 -4.73
CA LEU A 503 13.14 32.16 -5.81
C LEU A 503 13.19 33.67 -5.50
N LYS A 504 12.11 34.23 -4.95
CA LYS A 504 12.04 35.64 -4.52
C LYS A 504 12.96 35.97 -3.33
N ASP A 505 13.22 35.00 -2.44
CA ASP A 505 14.19 35.14 -1.35
C ASP A 505 15.61 34.81 -1.82
N THR A 506 16.14 35.71 -2.65
CA THR A 506 17.44 35.55 -3.31
C THR A 506 18.60 35.54 -2.29
N GLU A 507 18.47 36.17 -1.12
CA GLU A 507 19.54 36.17 -0.11
C GLU A 507 19.78 34.76 0.44
N LYS A 508 18.71 34.00 0.71
CA LYS A 508 18.80 32.68 1.34
C LYS A 508 18.99 31.54 0.32
N TYR A 509 18.33 31.61 -0.84
CA TYR A 509 18.23 30.47 -1.78
C TYR A 509 18.98 30.66 -3.10
N ARG A 510 19.88 31.66 -3.21
CA ARG A 510 20.68 31.92 -4.44
C ARG A 510 21.38 30.69 -5.00
N TRP A 511 21.78 29.76 -4.13
CA TRP A 511 22.55 28.58 -4.48
C TRP A 511 21.73 27.49 -5.19
N LEU A 512 20.40 27.53 -5.10
CA LEU A 512 19.51 26.51 -5.61
C LEU A 512 19.09 26.76 -7.06
N PHE A 513 18.94 28.03 -7.45
CA PHE A 513 18.42 28.43 -8.76
C PHE A 513 19.52 29.00 -9.67
N PRO A 514 19.46 28.74 -10.99
CA PRO A 514 20.32 29.40 -11.98
C PRO A 514 20.18 30.92 -11.96
N GLU A 515 21.22 31.64 -12.38
CA GLU A 515 21.25 33.11 -12.40
C GLU A 515 20.22 33.68 -13.39
N GLU A 516 19.90 32.96 -14.47
CA GLU A 516 18.93 33.37 -15.50
C GLU A 516 17.51 33.46 -14.94
N LEU A 517 17.13 32.55 -14.03
CA LEU A 517 15.81 32.55 -13.40
C LEU A 517 15.67 33.61 -12.31
N GLN A 518 16.78 34.03 -11.70
CA GLN A 518 16.80 35.07 -10.67
C GLN A 518 16.62 36.47 -11.27
N GLN A 519 16.95 36.66 -12.56
CA GLN A 519 16.77 37.92 -13.28
C GLN A 519 15.34 38.13 -13.80
N GLN A 520 14.52 37.08 -13.84
CA GLN A 520 13.10 37.17 -14.16
C GLN A 520 12.33 37.71 -12.96
N ASN A 521 12.34 39.03 -12.82
CA ASN A 521 11.73 39.77 -11.70
C ASN A 521 10.22 40.02 -11.88
N GLU A 522 9.57 39.32 -12.80
CA GLU A 522 8.13 39.45 -13.01
C GLU A 522 7.39 38.67 -11.92
N ASP A 523 6.24 39.21 -11.49
CA ASP A 523 5.32 38.49 -10.62
C ASP A 523 4.87 37.22 -11.38
N VAL A 524 5.57 36.12 -11.14
CA VAL A 524 5.33 34.85 -11.82
C VAL A 524 3.87 34.49 -11.60
N GLY A 525 3.13 34.36 -12.71
CA GLY A 525 1.70 34.09 -12.69
C GLY A 525 1.36 32.85 -11.87
N GLN A 526 0.17 32.87 -11.26
CA GLN A 526 -0.34 31.74 -10.50
C GLN A 526 -0.72 30.60 -11.44
N MET A 527 -0.62 29.37 -10.93
CA MET A 527 -1.18 28.20 -11.60
C MET A 527 -2.69 28.36 -11.72
N ASP A 528 -3.21 28.42 -12.94
CA ASP A 528 -4.66 28.44 -13.14
C ASP A 528 -5.25 27.03 -13.08
N GLN A 529 -5.72 26.64 -11.90
CA GLN A 529 -6.35 25.33 -11.67
C GLN A 529 -7.65 25.13 -12.46
N TYR A 530 -8.29 26.20 -12.94
CA TYR A 530 -9.52 26.12 -13.72
C TYR A 530 -9.28 25.71 -15.18
N LEU A 531 -8.03 25.61 -15.62
CA LEU A 531 -7.67 25.00 -16.92
C LEU A 531 -8.13 23.54 -17.04
N VAL A 532 -8.57 22.90 -15.95
CA VAL A 532 -9.30 21.62 -15.99
C VAL A 532 -10.52 21.65 -16.94
N TYR A 533 -11.08 22.82 -17.22
CA TYR A 533 -12.20 23.01 -18.14
C TYR A 533 -11.80 23.10 -19.63
N GLY A 534 -10.51 23.17 -19.93
CA GLY A 534 -9.96 23.19 -21.29
C GLY A 534 -10.12 24.51 -22.04
N ASP A 535 -9.93 24.44 -23.35
CA ASP A 535 -9.79 25.59 -24.26
C ASP A 535 -10.97 26.56 -24.21
N ASP A 536 -12.21 26.07 -24.07
CA ASP A 536 -13.41 26.93 -23.99
C ASP A 536 -13.36 27.90 -22.78
N TYR A 537 -12.83 27.45 -21.63
CA TYR A 537 -12.63 28.30 -20.46
C TYR A 537 -11.45 29.25 -20.68
N GLN A 538 -10.35 28.74 -21.25
CA GLN A 538 -9.16 29.52 -21.54
C GLN A 538 -9.47 30.72 -22.44
N ASP A 539 -10.22 30.52 -23.53
CA ASP A 539 -10.62 31.58 -24.46
C ASP A 539 -11.41 32.69 -23.74
N ILE A 540 -12.37 32.31 -22.88
CA ILE A 540 -13.19 33.28 -22.12
C ILE A 540 -12.34 33.99 -21.07
N ARG A 541 -11.41 33.29 -20.41
CA ARG A 541 -10.47 33.89 -19.45
C ARG A 541 -9.58 34.93 -20.13
N GLU A 542 -9.02 34.61 -21.29
CA GLU A 542 -8.19 35.54 -22.06
C GLU A 542 -8.99 36.79 -22.51
N ALA A 543 -10.26 36.61 -22.89
CA ALA A 543 -11.14 37.72 -23.19
C ALA A 543 -11.43 38.62 -21.96
N VAL A 544 -11.58 38.03 -20.76
CA VAL A 544 -11.73 38.81 -19.51
C VAL A 544 -10.42 39.53 -19.15
N ALA A 545 -9.27 38.86 -19.28
CA ALA A 545 -7.96 39.47 -19.04
C ALA A 545 -7.75 40.70 -19.93
N LYS A 546 -8.08 40.57 -21.23
CA LYS A 546 -8.00 41.69 -22.18
C LYS A 546 -8.99 42.80 -21.85
N ALA A 547 -10.20 42.47 -21.39
CA ALA A 547 -11.17 43.47 -20.96
C ALA A 547 -10.69 44.29 -19.75
N VAL A 548 -9.98 43.65 -18.81
CA VAL A 548 -9.35 44.34 -17.68
C VAL A 548 -8.25 45.28 -18.16
N LEU A 549 -7.43 44.87 -19.14
CA LEU A 549 -6.35 45.71 -19.67
C LEU A 549 -6.83 46.88 -20.55
N GLU A 550 -7.84 46.66 -21.39
CA GLU A 550 -8.27 47.59 -22.44
C GLU A 550 -9.54 48.40 -22.10
N ASP A 551 -10.12 48.21 -20.92
CA ASP A 551 -11.42 48.80 -20.50
C ASP A 551 -12.59 48.46 -21.45
N SER A 552 -12.53 47.33 -22.18
CA SER A 552 -13.50 46.95 -23.21
C SER A 552 -14.02 45.53 -23.02
N VAL A 553 -15.34 45.39 -22.84
CA VAL A 553 -16.01 44.10 -22.53
C VAL A 553 -16.55 43.36 -23.76
N GLN A 554 -16.47 43.95 -24.96
CA GLN A 554 -17.08 43.39 -26.18
C GLN A 554 -16.53 42.00 -26.54
N GLU A 555 -15.23 41.80 -26.33
CA GLU A 555 -14.57 40.53 -26.65
C GLU A 555 -15.04 39.37 -25.76
N ILE A 556 -15.48 39.66 -24.54
CA ILE A 556 -16.10 38.66 -23.66
C ILE A 556 -17.39 38.16 -24.31
N GLU A 557 -18.23 39.07 -24.82
CA GLU A 557 -19.50 38.70 -25.46
C GLU A 557 -19.29 37.90 -26.75
N ASP A 558 -18.36 38.34 -27.58
CA ASP A 558 -18.01 37.72 -28.86
C ASP A 558 -17.45 36.31 -28.63
N THR A 559 -16.60 36.15 -27.62
CA THR A 559 -16.01 34.85 -27.27
C THR A 559 -17.04 33.92 -26.65
N CYS A 560 -17.91 34.40 -25.76
CA CYS A 560 -19.03 33.62 -25.24
C CYS A 560 -20.05 33.22 -26.33
N GLN A 561 -20.15 34.00 -27.41
CA GLN A 561 -21.00 33.68 -28.56
C GLN A 561 -20.39 32.59 -29.44
N ARG A 562 -19.07 32.60 -29.62
CA ARG A 562 -18.32 31.58 -30.38
C ARG A 562 -18.15 30.27 -29.61
N CYS A 563 -18.13 30.33 -28.28
CA CYS A 563 -17.97 29.16 -27.42
C CYS A 563 -19.11 28.14 -27.62
N THR A 564 -18.73 26.89 -27.87
CA THR A 564 -19.67 25.80 -28.18
C THR A 564 -20.27 25.15 -26.93
N ALA A 565 -19.76 25.50 -25.75
CA ALA A 565 -20.19 24.93 -24.49
C ALA A 565 -21.67 25.25 -24.16
N PRO A 566 -22.35 24.35 -23.43
CA PRO A 566 -23.71 24.58 -22.93
C PRO A 566 -23.81 25.91 -22.18
N ALA A 567 -24.99 26.55 -22.21
CA ALA A 567 -25.21 27.88 -21.61
C ALA A 567 -24.72 27.98 -20.15
N ARG A 568 -25.01 26.97 -19.33
CA ARG A 568 -24.56 26.90 -17.92
C ARG A 568 -23.04 26.82 -17.77
N ARG A 569 -22.36 26.12 -18.67
CA ARG A 569 -20.88 26.06 -18.68
C ARG A 569 -20.29 27.40 -19.08
N ARG A 570 -20.88 28.11 -20.05
CA ARG A 570 -20.47 29.49 -20.36
C ARG A 570 -20.64 30.42 -19.17
N THR A 571 -21.76 30.33 -18.44
CA THR A 571 -21.96 31.05 -17.17
C THR A 571 -20.86 30.71 -16.16
N LEU A 572 -20.55 29.42 -15.97
CA LEU A 572 -19.49 28.94 -15.09
C LEU A 572 -18.13 29.53 -15.48
N TYR A 573 -17.76 29.46 -16.77
CA TYR A 573 -16.50 29.98 -17.29
C TYR A 573 -16.36 31.48 -17.02
N VAL A 574 -17.40 32.28 -17.31
CA VAL A 574 -17.40 33.72 -17.00
C VAL A 574 -17.15 33.98 -15.51
N LEU A 575 -17.82 33.26 -14.60
CA LEU A 575 -17.61 33.43 -13.15
C LEU A 575 -16.17 33.09 -12.73
N LEU A 576 -15.64 31.97 -13.22
CA LEU A 576 -14.26 31.53 -12.90
C LEU A 576 -13.22 32.50 -13.48
N SER A 577 -13.44 33.01 -14.69
CA SER A 577 -12.58 34.01 -15.34
C SER A 577 -12.60 35.35 -14.60
N LEU A 578 -13.77 35.79 -14.12
CA LEU A 578 -13.86 37.01 -13.28
C LEU A 578 -13.06 36.84 -12.00
N PHE A 579 -13.14 35.68 -11.34
CA PHE A 579 -12.29 35.42 -10.18
C PHE A 579 -10.80 35.46 -10.54
N ARG A 580 -10.40 34.70 -11.57
CA ARG A 580 -8.99 34.51 -11.93
C ARG A 580 -8.32 35.81 -12.38
N GLU A 581 -9.01 36.62 -13.18
CA GLU A 581 -8.43 37.82 -13.81
C GLU A 581 -8.73 39.12 -13.04
N VAL A 582 -9.75 39.13 -12.17
CA VAL A 582 -10.16 40.35 -11.43
C VAL A 582 -9.93 40.16 -9.94
N THR A 583 -10.56 39.16 -9.33
CA THR A 583 -10.49 38.97 -7.86
C THR A 583 -9.07 38.61 -7.39
N SER A 584 -8.34 37.79 -8.16
CA SER A 584 -6.97 37.39 -7.80
C SER A 584 -5.96 38.55 -7.80
N LEU A 585 -6.24 39.66 -8.51
CA LEU A 585 -5.39 40.86 -8.50
C LEU A 585 -5.30 41.49 -7.11
N TYR A 586 -6.34 41.33 -6.28
CA TYR A 586 -6.34 41.81 -4.89
C TYR A 586 -5.37 41.06 -3.97
N ARG A 587 -4.77 39.95 -4.43
CA ARG A 587 -3.68 39.26 -3.72
C ARG A 587 -2.39 40.07 -3.75
N ALA A 588 -2.19 40.91 -4.76
CA ALA A 588 -0.98 41.71 -4.87
C ALA A 588 -0.90 42.72 -3.72
N ALA A 589 0.25 42.77 -3.04
CA ALA A 589 0.51 43.79 -2.02
C ALA A 589 0.57 45.21 -2.63
N ASN A 590 0.93 45.31 -3.91
CA ASN A 590 0.89 46.56 -4.67
C ASN A 590 -0.55 46.88 -5.07
N THR A 591 -1.16 47.85 -4.38
CA THR A 591 -2.52 48.31 -4.66
C THR A 591 -2.68 48.95 -6.04
N GLY A 592 -1.59 49.34 -6.70
CA GLY A 592 -1.62 49.83 -8.08
C GLY A 592 -1.94 48.75 -9.13
N LEU A 593 -1.84 47.46 -8.75
CA LEU A 593 -2.25 46.33 -9.59
C LEU A 593 -3.71 45.94 -9.36
N HIS A 594 -4.40 46.56 -8.40
CA HIS A 594 -5.81 46.27 -8.14
C HIS A 594 -6.70 46.87 -9.25
N PRO A 595 -7.84 46.23 -9.56
CA PRO A 595 -8.81 46.78 -10.50
C PRO A 595 -9.22 48.21 -10.14
N THR A 596 -9.11 49.12 -11.11
CA THR A 596 -9.54 50.51 -10.95
C THR A 596 -11.07 50.61 -10.90
N PRO A 597 -11.64 51.65 -10.29
CA PRO A 597 -13.09 51.86 -10.27
C PRO A 597 -13.73 51.90 -11.66
N LYS A 598 -12.98 52.37 -12.68
CA LYS A 598 -13.43 52.40 -14.07
C LYS A 598 -13.54 50.99 -14.66
N GLN A 599 -12.53 50.15 -14.45
CA GLN A 599 -12.53 48.74 -14.87
C GLN A 599 -13.66 47.97 -14.19
N CYS A 600 -13.81 48.11 -12.86
CA CYS A 600 -14.91 47.48 -12.13
C CYS A 600 -16.27 47.92 -12.68
N LYS A 601 -16.43 49.20 -13.03
CA LYS A 601 -17.69 49.72 -13.57
C LYS A 601 -18.04 49.15 -14.94
N ALA A 602 -17.05 49.02 -15.84
CA ALA A 602 -17.24 48.39 -17.14
C ALA A 602 -17.68 46.92 -17.02
N LEU A 603 -17.06 46.18 -16.09
CA LEU A 603 -17.42 44.78 -15.81
C LEU A 603 -18.82 44.66 -15.17
N GLU A 604 -19.22 45.58 -14.28
CA GLU A 604 -20.59 45.64 -13.76
C GLU A 604 -21.63 45.85 -14.85
N ASP A 605 -21.35 46.78 -15.77
CA ASP A 605 -22.27 47.10 -16.87
C ASP A 605 -22.43 45.88 -17.80
N PHE A 606 -21.34 45.15 -18.06
CA PHE A 606 -21.38 43.83 -18.71
C PHE A 606 -22.22 42.83 -17.91
N ILE A 607 -22.01 42.71 -16.60
CA ILE A 607 -22.74 41.74 -15.76
C ILE A 607 -24.26 41.97 -15.83
N GLU A 608 -24.69 43.23 -15.82
CA GLU A 608 -26.12 43.58 -15.88
C GLU A 608 -26.74 43.37 -17.27
N GLY A 609 -25.98 43.67 -18.33
CA GLY A 609 -26.41 43.51 -19.73
C GLY A 609 -26.26 42.09 -20.28
N SER A 610 -25.50 41.22 -19.63
CA SER A 610 -25.12 39.91 -20.16
C SER A 610 -26.28 38.93 -20.22
N ARG A 611 -26.45 38.32 -21.40
CA ARG A 611 -27.35 37.17 -21.65
C ARG A 611 -26.82 35.82 -21.17
N TYR A 612 -25.62 35.81 -20.59
CA TYR A 612 -24.97 34.61 -20.07
C TYR A 612 -25.12 34.49 -18.54
N LEU A 613 -25.44 35.61 -17.86
CA LEU A 613 -25.67 35.69 -16.41
C LEU A 613 -27.18 35.90 -16.15
N ASN A 614 -27.95 34.81 -16.23
CA ASN A 614 -29.41 34.87 -16.42
C ASN A 614 -30.24 34.99 -15.15
N CYS A 615 -29.68 34.73 -13.96
CA CYS A 615 -30.39 34.85 -12.69
C CYS A 615 -29.72 35.85 -11.76
N ARG A 616 -30.50 36.35 -10.81
CA ARG A 616 -30.08 37.40 -9.88
C ARG A 616 -28.91 36.94 -9.02
N GLU A 617 -28.98 35.72 -8.50
CA GLU A 617 -27.99 35.12 -7.62
C GLU A 617 -26.62 35.01 -8.31
N VAL A 618 -26.60 34.64 -9.59
CA VAL A 618 -25.38 34.59 -10.41
C VAL A 618 -24.81 35.99 -10.64
N ARG A 619 -25.65 36.99 -10.90
CA ARG A 619 -25.19 38.38 -11.09
C ARG A 619 -24.65 38.98 -9.81
N ASP A 620 -25.32 38.72 -8.69
CA ASP A 620 -24.89 39.20 -7.38
C ASP A 620 -23.52 38.59 -7.02
N PHE A 621 -23.34 37.28 -7.21
CA PHE A 621 -22.04 36.64 -7.04
C PHE A 621 -20.97 37.17 -7.99
N ALA A 622 -21.28 37.41 -9.27
CA ALA A 622 -20.34 38.00 -10.22
C ALA A 622 -19.86 39.40 -9.77
N LYS A 623 -20.76 40.23 -9.21
CA LYS A 623 -20.39 41.53 -8.65
C LYS A 623 -19.55 41.41 -7.39
N GLU A 624 -19.86 40.44 -6.52
CA GLU A 624 -19.03 40.14 -5.33
C GLU A 624 -17.60 39.80 -5.73
N LEU A 625 -17.40 39.02 -6.81
CA LEU A 625 -16.09 38.72 -7.36
C LEU A 625 -15.36 39.99 -7.85
N VAL A 626 -16.02 40.81 -8.69
CA VAL A 626 -15.42 42.03 -9.25
C VAL A 626 -14.97 43.00 -8.16
N HIS A 627 -15.73 43.11 -7.07
CA HIS A 627 -15.42 44.03 -5.96
C HIS A 627 -14.67 43.38 -4.80
N ASN A 628 -14.35 42.08 -4.90
CA ASN A 628 -13.74 41.30 -3.83
C ASN A 628 -14.51 41.40 -2.50
N ARG A 629 -15.84 41.31 -2.54
CA ARG A 629 -16.76 41.46 -1.39
C ARG A 629 -17.38 40.12 -0.96
N MET A 630 -16.56 39.09 -0.77
CA MET A 630 -17.00 37.76 -0.36
C MET A 630 -16.92 37.52 1.17
N GLY A 631 -16.97 38.59 1.96
CA GLY A 631 -16.88 38.53 3.43
C GLY A 631 -15.58 37.87 3.90
N GLY A 632 -15.70 36.81 4.71
CA GLY A 632 -14.55 36.03 5.19
C GLY A 632 -13.74 35.37 4.07
N LEU A 633 -14.26 35.28 2.84
CA LEU A 633 -13.60 34.69 1.69
C LEU A 633 -12.97 35.72 0.73
N SER A 634 -12.99 37.01 1.07
CA SER A 634 -12.29 38.03 0.27
C SER A 634 -10.80 37.73 0.15
N VAL A 635 -10.25 37.90 -1.06
CA VAL A 635 -8.84 37.69 -1.37
C VAL A 635 -8.04 38.85 -0.80
N LEU A 636 -7.12 38.56 0.11
CA LEU A 636 -6.24 39.55 0.74
C LEU A 636 -4.78 39.14 0.56
N ALA A 637 -3.88 40.13 0.56
CA ALA A 637 -2.44 39.93 0.36
C ALA A 637 -1.74 39.21 1.52
N ASP A 638 -2.28 39.32 2.74
CA ASP A 638 -1.71 38.80 3.99
C ASP A 638 -2.07 37.33 4.27
N ARG A 639 -2.97 36.73 3.48
CA ARG A 639 -3.35 35.31 3.63
C ARG A 639 -2.25 34.36 3.16
N SER A 640 -2.22 33.19 3.77
CA SER A 640 -1.35 32.09 3.39
C SER A 640 -1.74 31.46 2.05
N SER A 641 -0.80 30.74 1.41
CA SER A 641 -1.05 30.03 0.16
C SER A 641 -2.15 28.96 0.27
N VAL A 642 -2.26 28.32 1.44
CA VAL A 642 -3.30 27.33 1.72
C VAL A 642 -4.67 28.00 1.76
N GLU A 643 -4.78 29.15 2.42
CA GLU A 643 -6.03 29.92 2.44
C GLU A 643 -6.43 30.42 1.05
N HIS A 644 -5.47 30.89 0.24
CA HIS A 644 -5.77 31.26 -1.15
C HIS A 644 -6.32 30.07 -1.93
N THR A 645 -5.68 28.89 -1.82
CA THR A 645 -6.16 27.66 -2.47
C THR A 645 -7.57 27.29 -2.01
N LEU A 646 -7.87 27.41 -0.72
CA LEU A 646 -9.22 27.18 -0.18
C LEU A 646 -10.23 28.17 -0.77
N ILE A 647 -9.89 29.45 -0.91
CA ILE A 647 -10.77 30.44 -1.56
C ILE A 647 -11.03 30.05 -3.01
N GLU A 648 -10.01 29.64 -3.79
CA GLU A 648 -10.22 29.17 -5.16
C GLU A 648 -11.20 27.99 -5.21
N LEU A 649 -11.03 27.00 -4.34
CA LEU A 649 -11.92 25.84 -4.26
C LEU A 649 -13.36 26.24 -3.87
N VAL A 650 -13.52 27.19 -2.95
CA VAL A 650 -14.86 27.69 -2.55
C VAL A 650 -15.51 28.51 -3.66
N VAL A 651 -14.75 29.33 -4.39
CA VAL A 651 -15.27 30.08 -5.54
C VAL A 651 -15.69 29.14 -6.65
N HIS A 652 -14.87 28.13 -6.95
CA HIS A 652 -15.22 27.07 -7.88
C HIS A 652 -16.51 26.35 -7.45
N MET A 653 -16.58 25.94 -6.18
CA MET A 653 -17.76 25.30 -5.61
C MET A 653 -18.99 26.21 -5.75
N SER A 654 -18.87 27.49 -5.43
CA SER A 654 -19.97 28.47 -5.53
C SER A 654 -20.47 28.60 -6.96
N ALA A 655 -19.56 28.73 -7.94
CA ALA A 655 -19.92 28.82 -9.34
C ALA A 655 -20.58 27.52 -9.85
N VAL A 656 -20.13 26.35 -9.39
CA VAL A 656 -20.76 25.05 -9.69
C VAL A 656 -22.15 24.95 -9.07
N LEU A 657 -22.34 25.35 -7.81
CA LEU A 657 -23.63 25.30 -7.12
C LEU A 657 -24.67 26.23 -7.78
N LEU A 658 -24.24 27.42 -8.21
CA LEU A 658 -25.09 28.41 -8.89
C LEU A 658 -25.47 28.02 -10.32
N THR A 659 -24.61 27.28 -11.02
CA THR A 659 -24.85 26.88 -12.44
C THR A 659 -25.35 25.44 -12.60
N GLY A 660 -25.20 24.62 -11.57
CA GLY A 660 -25.52 23.19 -11.53
C GLY A 660 -27.01 22.89 -11.70
N THR A 661 -27.31 21.67 -12.15
CA THR A 661 -28.68 21.13 -12.18
C THR A 661 -29.04 20.48 -10.86
N GLU A 662 -30.33 20.52 -10.51
CA GLU A 662 -30.88 19.77 -9.39
C GLU A 662 -30.58 18.26 -9.50
N GLY A 663 -30.50 17.57 -8.37
CA GLY A 663 -30.12 16.16 -8.29
C GLY A 663 -29.08 15.94 -7.20
N LEU A 664 -27.94 15.32 -7.56
CA LEU A 664 -26.86 15.04 -6.60
C LEU A 664 -26.25 16.29 -5.96
N LEU A 665 -26.34 17.45 -6.62
CA LEU A 665 -25.87 18.73 -6.10
C LEU A 665 -26.84 19.36 -5.10
N THR A 666 -28.11 18.95 -5.07
CA THR A 666 -29.14 19.60 -4.26
C THR A 666 -28.78 19.70 -2.78
N PRO A 667 -28.28 18.64 -2.10
CA PRO A 667 -27.84 18.77 -0.70
C PRO A 667 -26.73 19.79 -0.50
N LEU A 668 -25.79 19.89 -1.44
CA LEU A 668 -24.69 20.86 -1.39
C LEU A 668 -25.17 22.28 -1.72
N GLN A 669 -26.14 22.44 -2.62
CA GLN A 669 -26.80 23.72 -2.88
C GLN A 669 -27.54 24.21 -1.65
N GLN A 670 -28.25 23.32 -0.95
CA GLN A 670 -28.90 23.66 0.32
C GLN A 670 -27.86 24.04 1.38
N LEU A 671 -26.74 23.31 1.49
CA LEU A 671 -25.67 23.66 2.44
C LEU A 671 -25.00 25.01 2.13
N GLY A 672 -24.71 25.28 0.86
CA GLY A 672 -23.93 26.46 0.46
C GLY A 672 -24.75 27.73 0.21
N LEU A 673 -25.98 27.61 -0.29
CA LEU A 673 -26.81 28.75 -0.72
C LEU A 673 -28.06 28.95 0.15
N SER A 674 -28.44 27.96 0.97
CA SER A 674 -29.64 28.02 1.82
C SER A 674 -29.48 27.22 3.12
N PRO A 675 -28.41 27.49 3.92
CA PRO A 675 -27.98 26.63 5.02
C PRO A 675 -29.05 26.35 6.08
N ASN A 676 -30.02 27.27 6.24
CA ASN A 676 -31.16 27.10 7.15
C ASN A 676 -31.98 25.83 6.88
N ASN A 677 -32.04 25.36 5.62
CA ASN A 677 -32.75 24.14 5.26
C ASN A 677 -32.03 22.86 5.70
N MET A 678 -30.76 22.95 6.12
CA MET A 678 -29.90 21.80 6.47
C MET A 678 -29.65 21.64 7.98
N LEU A 679 -30.24 22.49 8.83
CA LEU A 679 -30.01 22.51 10.30
C LEU A 679 -30.37 21.20 11.03
N SER A 680 -31.20 20.36 10.42
CA SER A 680 -31.62 19.05 10.96
C SER A 680 -31.41 17.92 9.96
N ALA A 681 -30.57 18.14 8.94
CA ALA A 681 -30.19 17.13 7.97
C ALA A 681 -29.05 16.25 8.49
N PHE A 682 -29.02 15.00 8.05
CA PHE A 682 -27.84 14.16 8.16
C PHE A 682 -26.83 14.57 7.09
N LEU A 683 -25.64 14.99 7.52
CA LEU A 683 -24.60 15.39 6.59
C LEU A 683 -23.79 14.18 6.12
N PRO A 684 -23.32 14.17 4.85
CA PRO A 684 -22.43 13.11 4.38
C PRO A 684 -21.19 12.96 5.25
N THR A 685 -20.68 11.74 5.38
CA THR A 685 -19.44 11.42 6.11
C THR A 685 -19.45 11.77 7.61
N MET A 686 -20.63 11.92 8.21
CA MET A 686 -20.79 12.00 9.67
C MET A 686 -20.86 10.59 10.29
N PRO A 687 -20.27 10.37 11.47
CA PRO A 687 -20.37 9.11 12.21
C PRO A 687 -21.81 8.66 12.42
N GLU A 688 -22.04 7.35 12.33
CA GLU A 688 -23.30 6.71 12.70
C GLU A 688 -23.23 6.13 14.11
N ASP A 689 -24.41 5.83 14.67
CA ASP A 689 -24.49 5.08 15.91
C ASP A 689 -24.12 3.60 15.69
N MET A 690 -22.81 3.34 15.77
CA MET A 690 -22.25 1.98 15.63
C MET A 690 -22.74 1.02 16.72
N LEU A 691 -23.24 1.52 17.86
CA LEU A 691 -23.82 0.69 18.91
C LEU A 691 -25.16 0.11 18.44
N ALA A 692 -26.01 0.90 17.78
CA ALA A 692 -27.27 0.42 17.19
C ALA A 692 -27.02 -0.63 16.09
N VAL A 693 -25.99 -0.43 15.26
CA VAL A 693 -25.59 -1.41 14.23
C VAL A 693 -25.11 -2.72 14.87
N ALA A 694 -24.22 -2.64 15.86
CA ALA A 694 -23.70 -3.81 16.57
C ALA A 694 -24.82 -4.59 17.28
N GLN A 695 -25.77 -3.89 17.91
CA GLN A 695 -26.94 -4.52 18.54
C GLN A 695 -27.82 -5.25 17.52
N ARG A 696 -28.08 -4.67 16.34
CA ARG A 696 -28.87 -5.33 15.28
C ARG A 696 -28.20 -6.62 14.77
N LEU A 697 -26.89 -6.59 14.50
CA LEU A 697 -26.15 -7.75 14.00
C LEU A 697 -26.17 -8.93 15.00
N ILE A 698 -26.04 -8.63 16.29
CA ILE A 698 -26.05 -9.64 17.36
C ILE A 698 -27.46 -10.19 17.58
N THR A 699 -28.51 -9.38 17.44
CA THR A 699 -29.90 -9.80 17.68
C THR A 699 -30.49 -10.56 16.49
N GLN A 700 -29.97 -10.36 15.27
CA GLN A 700 -30.45 -11.01 14.05
C GLN A 700 -29.70 -12.29 13.67
N SER A 701 -28.62 -12.67 14.38
CA SER A 701 -27.95 -13.94 14.13
C SER A 701 -28.77 -15.12 14.65
N GLU A 702 -28.96 -16.17 13.83
CA GLU A 702 -29.64 -17.42 14.22
C GLU A 702 -28.96 -18.18 15.37
N VAL A 703 -27.74 -17.77 15.74
CA VAL A 703 -26.93 -18.35 16.82
C VAL A 703 -27.04 -17.46 18.07
N ASP A 704 -27.56 -17.99 19.17
CA ASP A 704 -27.54 -17.34 20.47
C ASP A 704 -26.14 -17.46 21.09
N TYR A 705 -25.38 -16.37 21.04
CA TYR A 705 -24.03 -16.30 21.62
C TYR A 705 -24.05 -16.03 23.14
N GLY A 706 -25.24 -15.92 23.77
CA GLY A 706 -25.37 -15.62 25.19
C GLY A 706 -24.75 -14.27 25.59
N LEU A 707 -24.77 -13.31 24.66
CA LEU A 707 -24.21 -11.98 24.83
C LEU A 707 -25.19 -11.06 25.57
N SER A 708 -24.70 -10.20 26.45
CA SER A 708 -25.47 -9.16 27.11
C SER A 708 -24.69 -7.86 27.17
N TRP A 709 -25.37 -6.75 26.88
CA TRP A 709 -24.80 -5.42 26.94
C TRP A 709 -24.86 -4.85 28.36
N TYR A 710 -23.79 -4.17 28.76
CA TYR A 710 -23.63 -3.49 30.04
C TYR A 710 -23.03 -2.11 29.82
N SER A 711 -23.30 -1.14 30.69
CA SER A 711 -22.71 0.19 30.67
C SER A 711 -21.75 0.34 31.84
N CYS A 712 -20.58 0.92 31.59
CA CYS A 712 -19.69 1.32 32.67
C CYS A 712 -20.29 2.49 33.49
N PRO A 713 -19.72 2.82 34.66
CA PRO A 713 -20.20 3.94 35.48
C PRO A 713 -20.22 5.31 34.74
N ASN A 714 -19.42 5.45 33.69
CA ASN A 714 -19.36 6.66 32.85
C ASN A 714 -20.21 6.55 31.57
N GLY A 715 -20.99 5.47 31.39
CA GLY A 715 -21.91 5.31 30.26
C GLY A 715 -21.36 4.62 29.02
N HIS A 716 -20.08 4.20 28.99
CA HIS A 716 -19.52 3.48 27.84
C HIS A 716 -20.05 2.05 27.73
N PRO A 717 -20.49 1.60 26.53
CA PRO A 717 -21.04 0.27 26.32
C PRO A 717 -19.97 -0.82 26.39
N CYS A 718 -20.30 -1.93 27.05
CA CYS A 718 -19.45 -3.08 27.31
C CYS A 718 -20.23 -4.36 27.00
N VAL A 719 -19.59 -5.33 26.34
CA VAL A 719 -20.20 -6.63 26.02
C VAL A 719 -19.75 -7.68 27.03
N VAL A 720 -20.69 -8.44 27.58
CA VAL A 720 -20.45 -9.63 28.41
C VAL A 720 -20.92 -10.86 27.66
N ASP A 721 -20.03 -11.84 27.46
CA ASP A 721 -20.26 -13.03 26.65
C ASP A 721 -20.78 -14.25 27.44
N LYS A 722 -21.04 -15.35 26.71
CA LYS A 722 -21.37 -16.70 27.19
C LYS A 722 -22.68 -16.83 27.95
N CYS A 723 -22.69 -16.38 29.21
CA CYS A 723 -23.86 -16.47 30.10
C CYS A 723 -24.56 -15.12 30.28
N GLY A 724 -24.01 -14.06 29.68
CA GLY A 724 -24.55 -12.70 29.74
C GLY A 724 -24.49 -12.05 31.13
N GLN A 725 -23.72 -12.62 32.07
CA GLN A 725 -23.54 -12.11 33.43
C GLN A 725 -22.05 -12.03 33.79
N PRO A 726 -21.59 -10.93 34.43
CA PRO A 726 -20.16 -10.69 34.62
C PRO A 726 -19.58 -11.54 35.76
N THR A 727 -18.54 -12.31 35.47
CA THR A 727 -17.88 -13.19 36.46
C THR A 727 -16.45 -12.78 36.83
N HIS A 728 -15.87 -11.83 36.11
CA HIS A 728 -14.54 -11.27 36.39
C HIS A 728 -14.53 -9.75 36.27
N LYS A 729 -13.58 -9.11 36.96
CA LYS A 729 -13.33 -7.66 36.87
C LYS A 729 -12.39 -7.35 35.71
N ALA A 730 -12.60 -6.19 35.08
CA ALA A 730 -11.80 -5.68 33.96
C ALA A 730 -11.77 -4.14 33.99
N GLN A 731 -11.08 -3.53 33.03
CA GLN A 731 -11.10 -2.06 32.84
C GLN A 731 -11.87 -1.71 31.57
N CYS A 732 -12.66 -0.63 31.64
CA CYS A 732 -13.33 -0.07 30.47
C CYS A 732 -12.29 0.36 29.43
N LEU A 733 -12.49 0.00 28.17
CA LEU A 733 -11.55 0.30 27.08
C LEU A 733 -11.44 1.81 26.82
N GLU A 734 -12.50 2.57 27.09
CA GLU A 734 -12.57 4.01 26.83
C GLU A 734 -12.08 4.82 28.03
N CYS A 735 -12.70 4.67 29.22
CA CYS A 735 -12.38 5.50 30.39
C CYS A 735 -11.49 4.83 31.44
N ARG A 736 -11.11 3.56 31.25
CA ARG A 736 -10.26 2.76 32.17
C ARG A 736 -10.79 2.58 33.60
N VAL A 737 -12.03 2.97 33.88
CA VAL A 737 -12.72 2.66 35.15
C VAL A 737 -12.94 1.15 35.26
N GLU A 738 -12.90 0.63 36.49
CA GLU A 738 -13.14 -0.79 36.77
C GLU A 738 -14.59 -1.19 36.42
N ILE A 739 -14.74 -2.27 35.66
CA ILE A 739 -16.00 -2.82 35.15
C ILE A 739 -16.06 -4.33 35.39
N GLY A 740 -17.18 -4.98 35.07
CA GLY A 740 -17.36 -6.42 35.24
C GLY A 740 -17.99 -6.78 36.58
N GLY A 741 -17.56 -7.89 37.18
CA GLY A 741 -18.25 -8.47 38.33
C GLY A 741 -17.55 -9.71 38.89
N GLU A 742 -18.10 -10.29 39.96
CA GLU A 742 -17.64 -11.56 40.52
C GLU A 742 -18.85 -12.45 40.78
N ASN A 743 -18.74 -13.75 40.46
CA ASN A 743 -19.82 -14.73 40.68
C ASN A 743 -21.18 -14.31 40.10
N HIS A 744 -21.18 -13.75 38.88
CA HIS A 744 -22.36 -13.22 38.18
C HIS A 744 -22.97 -11.95 38.79
N VAL A 745 -22.32 -11.35 39.78
CA VAL A 745 -22.76 -10.09 40.41
C VAL A 745 -21.96 -8.93 39.81
N PRO A 746 -22.61 -7.97 39.13
CA PRO A 746 -21.92 -6.81 38.58
C PRO A 746 -21.38 -5.89 39.69
N LEU A 747 -20.26 -5.23 39.39
CA LEU A 747 -19.71 -4.15 40.19
C LEU A 747 -20.68 -2.96 40.29
N THR A 748 -20.56 -2.18 41.37
CA THR A 748 -21.36 -0.97 41.57
C THR A 748 -21.16 0.01 40.40
N GLY A 749 -22.26 0.39 39.75
CA GLY A 749 -22.26 1.28 38.58
C GLY A 749 -22.04 0.57 37.24
N PHE A 750 -21.74 -0.74 37.22
CA PHE A 750 -21.73 -1.55 36.00
C PHE A 750 -23.12 -2.16 35.78
N GLN A 751 -23.95 -1.52 34.97
CA GLN A 751 -25.37 -1.88 34.86
C GLN A 751 -25.66 -2.58 33.54
N LYS A 752 -26.59 -3.55 33.56
CA LYS A 752 -27.05 -4.18 32.32
C LYS A 752 -27.80 -3.14 31.49
N MET A 753 -27.38 -2.96 30.24
CA MET A 753 -28.05 -2.05 29.32
C MET A 753 -29.30 -2.71 28.78
N GLU A 754 -30.41 -2.00 28.80
CA GLU A 754 -31.53 -2.35 27.92
C GLU A 754 -31.10 -2.05 26.48
N LEU A 755 -31.48 -2.92 25.53
CA LEU A 755 -31.23 -2.69 24.11
C LEU A 755 -31.79 -1.32 23.74
N GLN A 756 -30.97 -0.48 23.11
CA GLN A 756 -31.41 0.87 22.74
C GLN A 756 -32.57 0.74 21.75
N GLN A 757 -33.70 1.36 22.08
CA GLN A 757 -34.84 1.45 21.17
C GLN A 757 -34.56 2.53 20.12
N GLY A 758 -33.91 2.13 19.03
CA GLY A 758 -33.75 2.97 17.84
C GLY A 758 -32.30 3.32 17.52
N ASP A 759 -32.14 4.07 16.44
CA ASP A 759 -30.87 4.57 15.92
C ASP A 759 -30.64 5.99 16.48
N LEU A 760 -29.57 6.19 17.27
CA LEU A 760 -29.25 7.51 17.85
C LEU A 760 -28.32 8.34 16.97
N THR A 761 -28.19 8.02 15.69
CA THR A 761 -27.41 8.82 14.74
C THR A 761 -27.81 10.28 14.82
N ARG A 762 -26.81 11.16 15.01
CA ARG A 762 -27.04 12.59 15.22
C ARG A 762 -27.10 13.33 13.89
N THR A 763 -28.03 14.27 13.76
CA THR A 763 -28.11 15.21 12.63
C THR A 763 -27.05 16.31 12.76
N GLY A 764 -26.65 16.92 11.65
CA GLY A 764 -25.71 18.05 11.61
C GLY A 764 -24.23 17.61 11.51
N HIS A 765 -23.33 18.58 11.69
CA HIS A 765 -21.88 18.34 11.69
C HIS A 765 -21.39 17.98 13.09
N ILE A 766 -20.89 16.76 13.27
CA ILE A 766 -20.59 16.17 14.59
C ILE A 766 -19.15 15.65 14.71
N LEU A 767 -18.21 16.23 13.95
CA LEU A 767 -16.82 15.74 13.88
C LEU A 767 -15.89 16.30 14.98
N GLY A 768 -16.39 17.13 15.90
CA GLY A 768 -15.60 17.69 17.01
C GLY A 768 -14.38 18.50 16.54
N ASP A 769 -13.30 18.50 17.33
CA ASP A 769 -12.04 19.20 17.04
C ASP A 769 -11.29 18.57 15.84
N PRO A 770 -10.95 19.33 14.78
CA PRO A 770 -10.14 18.86 13.65
C PRO A 770 -8.86 18.10 14.05
N GLN A 771 -8.15 18.52 15.10
CA GLN A 771 -6.87 17.91 15.50
C GLN A 771 -7.01 16.47 16.01
N ARG A 772 -8.23 16.05 16.36
CA ARG A 772 -8.52 14.69 16.86
C ARG A 772 -8.99 13.74 15.76
N ARG A 773 -9.16 14.23 14.53
CA ARG A 773 -9.76 13.49 13.41
C ARG A 773 -8.76 12.64 12.62
N ASP A 774 -7.46 12.88 12.82
CA ASP A 774 -6.38 12.15 12.13
C ASP A 774 -6.07 10.78 12.75
N ASN A 775 -6.80 10.37 13.81
CA ASN A 775 -6.63 9.05 14.40
C ASN A 775 -7.29 7.98 13.50
N PRO A 776 -6.55 6.99 12.96
CA PRO A 776 -7.12 5.92 12.14
C PRO A 776 -8.22 5.13 12.84
N ASP A 777 -8.13 5.01 14.17
CA ASP A 777 -9.09 4.27 15.00
C ASP A 777 -10.46 4.96 15.09
N THR A 778 -10.57 6.23 14.68
CA THR A 778 -11.82 7.01 14.68
C THR A 778 -12.40 7.23 13.27
N LEU A 779 -11.75 6.69 12.23
CA LEU A 779 -12.19 6.81 10.84
C LEU A 779 -13.23 5.72 10.49
N ASP A 780 -14.51 6.02 10.72
CA ASP A 780 -15.60 5.28 10.10
C ASP A 780 -15.77 5.74 8.64
N THR A 781 -15.21 4.96 7.70
CA THR A 781 -15.31 5.24 6.26
C THR A 781 -16.58 4.66 5.62
N LYS A 782 -17.48 4.02 6.38
CA LYS A 782 -18.74 3.44 5.88
C LYS A 782 -18.57 2.53 4.66
N ASN A 783 -17.59 1.62 4.72
CA ASN A 783 -17.22 0.72 3.62
C ASN A 783 -16.75 1.42 2.32
N MET A 784 -16.52 2.74 2.36
CA MET A 784 -15.85 3.45 1.28
C MET A 784 -14.34 3.36 1.45
N SER A 785 -13.60 3.38 0.35
CA SER A 785 -12.17 3.66 0.41
C SER A 785 -11.93 5.09 0.90
N LEU A 786 -10.73 5.33 1.46
CA LEU A 786 -10.41 6.60 2.11
C LEU A 786 -10.53 7.79 1.14
N THR A 787 -10.04 7.66 -0.09
CA THR A 787 -10.04 8.74 -1.08
C THR A 787 -11.44 9.31 -1.39
N PRO A 788 -12.44 8.52 -1.85
CA PRO A 788 -13.77 9.05 -2.11
C PRO A 788 -14.46 9.55 -0.84
N PHE A 789 -14.21 8.94 0.32
CA PHE A 789 -14.74 9.41 1.60
C PHE A 789 -14.22 10.84 1.93
N ILE A 790 -12.92 11.07 1.80
CA ILE A 790 -12.31 12.38 2.04
C ILE A 790 -12.78 13.41 1.00
N LEU A 791 -12.95 13.03 -0.26
CA LEU A 791 -13.49 13.94 -1.28
C LEU A 791 -14.92 14.39 -0.97
N VAL A 792 -15.80 13.47 -0.58
CA VAL A 792 -17.18 13.82 -0.18
C VAL A 792 -17.18 14.73 1.06
N ARG A 793 -16.31 14.44 2.03
CA ARG A 793 -16.13 15.28 3.22
C ARG A 793 -15.66 16.68 2.85
N LEU A 794 -14.65 16.80 1.98
CA LEU A 794 -14.13 18.07 1.49
C LEU A 794 -15.23 18.88 0.79
N LEU A 795 -15.97 18.28 -0.14
CA LEU A 795 -17.08 18.96 -0.82
C LEU A 795 -18.18 19.43 0.16
N THR A 796 -18.49 18.60 1.16
CA THR A 796 -19.44 18.96 2.23
C THR A 796 -18.94 20.17 3.02
N HIS A 797 -17.67 20.17 3.43
CA HIS A 797 -17.06 21.28 4.16
C HIS A 797 -16.90 22.55 3.32
N LEU A 798 -16.59 22.45 2.03
CA LEU A 798 -16.57 23.59 1.11
C LEU A 798 -17.97 24.21 0.96
N GLY A 799 -19.02 23.38 0.85
CA GLY A 799 -20.41 23.85 0.86
C GLY A 799 -20.77 24.56 2.17
N MET A 800 -20.40 23.97 3.32
CA MET A 800 -20.62 24.60 4.63
C MET A 800 -19.86 25.92 4.78
N LEU A 801 -18.61 25.98 4.31
CA LEU A 801 -17.77 27.18 4.37
C LEU A 801 -18.37 28.31 3.53
N ARG A 802 -18.91 27.99 2.35
CA ARG A 802 -19.67 28.95 1.54
C ARG A 802 -20.91 29.46 2.29
N GLY A 803 -21.74 28.56 2.83
CA GLY A 803 -22.95 28.95 3.56
C GLY A 803 -22.65 29.83 4.79
N ALA A 804 -21.59 29.50 5.54
CA ALA A 804 -21.15 30.27 6.70
C ALA A 804 -20.63 31.68 6.36
N SER A 805 -20.08 31.88 5.15
CA SER A 805 -19.57 33.18 4.70
C SER A 805 -20.67 34.23 4.48
N GLU A 806 -21.88 33.81 4.15
CA GLU A 806 -23.03 34.71 3.93
C GLU A 806 -23.85 34.96 5.21
N GLN A 807 -23.90 33.98 6.12
CA GLN A 807 -24.70 34.02 7.35
C GLN A 807 -23.87 33.58 8.57
N PRO A 808 -23.08 34.48 9.19
CA PRO A 808 -22.16 34.13 10.26
C PRO A 808 -22.81 33.83 11.63
N GLN A 809 -24.14 33.97 11.80
CA GLN A 809 -24.81 33.68 13.08
C GLN A 809 -25.52 32.32 13.05
N PRO A 810 -25.20 31.38 13.96
CA PRO A 810 -26.07 30.24 14.24
C PRO A 810 -27.29 30.68 15.08
N PRO A 811 -28.48 30.12 14.86
CA PRO A 811 -29.60 30.31 15.79
C PRO A 811 -29.25 29.73 17.17
N GLU A 812 -29.63 30.45 18.23
CA GLU A 812 -29.34 30.15 19.63
C GLU A 812 -29.53 28.66 20.00
N GLY A 813 -28.51 28.05 20.61
CA GLY A 813 -28.64 26.74 21.28
C GLY A 813 -28.10 25.51 20.57
N LYS A 814 -27.40 25.64 19.43
CA LYS A 814 -26.62 24.54 18.81
C LYS A 814 -25.20 25.01 18.59
N GLU A 815 -24.23 24.18 18.97
CA GLU A 815 -22.79 24.48 18.93
C GLU A 815 -22.41 25.16 17.61
N ALA A 816 -21.74 26.31 17.75
CA ALA A 816 -21.37 27.19 16.65
C ALA A 816 -20.61 26.43 15.55
N LEU A 817 -20.87 26.77 14.28
CA LEU A 817 -19.83 26.65 13.26
C LEU A 817 -18.72 27.62 13.70
N PRO A 818 -17.57 27.14 14.23
CA PRO A 818 -16.48 28.05 14.53
C PRO A 818 -16.01 28.62 13.19
N CYS A 819 -15.66 29.90 13.17
CA CYS A 819 -15.02 30.56 12.04
C CYS A 819 -13.85 29.70 11.52
N LEU A 820 -14.10 28.91 10.47
CA LEU A 820 -13.15 27.97 9.86
C LEU A 820 -11.88 28.64 9.29
N LEU A 821 -11.83 29.98 9.31
CA LEU A 821 -10.72 30.77 8.76
C LEU A 821 -9.74 31.27 9.83
N HIS A 822 -10.05 31.20 11.13
CA HIS A 822 -9.18 31.80 12.16
C HIS A 822 -8.28 30.83 12.92
N ASP A 823 -8.52 29.51 12.83
CA ASP A 823 -7.78 28.50 13.64
C ASP A 823 -6.68 27.73 12.86
N CYS A 824 -6.31 28.18 11.66
CA CYS A 824 -5.17 27.61 10.93
C CYS A 824 -3.80 28.21 11.30
N SER A 825 -3.75 29.25 12.14
CA SER A 825 -2.50 29.79 12.69
C SER A 825 -2.39 29.46 14.17
N GLY A 826 -1.55 28.49 14.51
CA GLY A 826 -1.17 28.25 15.89
C GLY A 826 -0.48 29.47 16.49
N VAL A 827 -1.22 30.33 17.19
CA VAL A 827 -0.67 31.30 18.13
C VAL A 827 -1.59 31.37 19.35
N ARG A 828 -1.04 30.95 20.50
CA ARG A 828 -1.68 30.96 21.82
C ARG A 828 -2.01 32.40 22.27
N GLY A 829 -3.16 32.56 22.92
CA GLY A 829 -3.47 33.67 23.82
C GLY A 829 -4.60 33.26 24.78
N PRO A 830 -4.52 33.57 26.09
CA PRO A 830 -5.39 32.97 27.09
C PRO A 830 -6.70 33.76 27.27
N CYS A 831 -7.83 33.06 27.30
CA CYS A 831 -8.79 33.02 28.41
C CYS A 831 -9.94 32.07 28.12
#